data_AF-D9TTD2-F1
#
_entry.id   AF-D9TTD2-F1
#
_cell.length_a   1.000
_cell.length_b   1.000
_cell.length_c   1.000
_cell.angle_alpha   90.00
_cell.angle_beta   90.00
_cell.angle_gamma   90.00
#
_symmetry.space_group_name_H-M   'P 1'
#
loop_
_entity.id
_entity.type
_entity.pdbx_description
1 polymer ?
#
loop_
_entity_poly.entity_id
_entity_poly.type
_entity_poly.pdbx_seq_one_letter_code
_entity_poly.pdbx_strand_id
1 'polypeptide(L)'
;MDIKSYDVEIDEKSVMRYLGYRDRGENEDLIKDIRKAIDESYELMDPCVCFYRFPTKYDEVKDEIIVSSKDTLNDDYIVDKLKGAEYVVMAIATIKDRIESVSSRFFDEGKYLRGMIFDAVGNAALENLCQKFYCDMIDELEKEGLGATEMIFPGDSKWGIKAQEVIFKNIDASIIGVTLDENHTMHPMKSLSFVLGVGKGLRSNESHHDCSKCDFSQCIYRMARKKKHIVKVNYGGRYKEIEVYDGANLFKTLIENGVHVPNSCGGYHTCGKCKVIVKERLPITDEERQHLSNIELEKSVRLSCFLNVERDLDVTVLDEGEVSVFTEGIGAFKLSDISPRVKKVALKLDIPTLDDQRDDFRRVSDSLGSDVKMPLSVLSALPDILESHDYNVAITLRNNEVISVEGADSIDSVYGISIDIGTTTIAAYLYNIKTGARIDVFSDMNPQKSFGADVISRINYTINEDDGLFRLHRIIVDEINKIVNAFCENNAISKENIYEIVIVGNTVMIHLALGVPVKNIANSPYIPAFTYTMELKANTLGIDINKEGYVVTLPMVASYVGADTVAAVLHSRMYKGDDITLLVDIGTNGEIVLGNKEFLISCSAAAGPAFEGANITFGMSGVEGAIDHVDLKRDPIFTTVGRKKAKGICGSGIVDAVAELFKHGIVDNTGRILDKDEVTSAVGKKFLDRIVQYNEMPAFLIDDENGIYLTQKDIRQVQLAKAAIRAGINILINEMNISESNIKRVYLAGGFGSYISIESAATIGLIPSELKDRTMQIGNAAGSGASLALLSDDELNKARIVRDKIKYIELSNVPTFQDEFIKSMYFT
;
A
#
# COMPACT_ATOMS: atom_id res chain seq x y z
N MET A 1 52.01 8.37 17.94
CA MET A 1 50.80 7.52 18.03
C MET A 1 50.65 7.12 19.46
N ASP A 2 49.44 7.25 19.97
CA ASP A 2 49.11 6.94 21.34
C ASP A 2 48.33 5.63 21.36
N ILE A 3 48.58 4.78 22.36
CA ILE A 3 47.85 3.53 22.58
C ILE A 3 47.20 3.61 23.95
N LYS A 4 45.89 3.36 24.02
CA LYS A 4 45.15 3.22 25.27
C LYS A 4 44.56 1.82 25.35
N SER A 5 44.76 1.16 26.48
CA SER A 5 44.12 -0.12 26.82
C SER A 5 42.96 0.15 27.78
N TYR A 6 41.90 -0.64 27.66
CA TYR A 6 40.67 -0.45 28.42
C TYR A 6 40.20 -1.76 29.04
N ASP A 7 39.79 -1.71 30.29
CA ASP A 7 38.92 -2.74 30.85
C ASP A 7 37.52 -2.50 30.30
N VAL A 8 36.96 -3.44 29.55
CA VAL A 8 35.62 -3.34 28.98
C VAL A 8 34.66 -4.16 29.82
N GLU A 9 33.48 -3.61 30.13
CA GLU A 9 32.41 -4.35 30.80
C GLU A 9 31.38 -4.75 29.74
N ILE A 10 30.88 -5.98 29.78
CA ILE A 10 29.90 -6.50 28.81
C ILE A 10 28.62 -6.85 29.57
N ASP A 11 27.51 -6.24 29.18
CA ASP A 11 26.21 -6.56 29.75
C ASP A 11 25.41 -7.54 28.88
N GLU A 12 24.61 -8.38 29.54
CA GLU A 12 23.77 -9.39 28.90
C GLU A 12 22.80 -8.80 27.87
N LYS A 13 22.28 -7.58 28.12
CA LYS A 13 21.30 -6.95 27.24
C LYS A 13 21.94 -6.54 25.91
N SER A 14 23.19 -6.06 25.93
CA SER A 14 23.96 -5.77 24.72
C SER A 14 24.19 -7.03 23.88
N VAL A 15 24.58 -8.14 24.52
CA VAL A 15 24.75 -9.42 23.80
C VAL A 15 23.42 -9.90 23.21
N MET A 16 22.33 -9.81 23.97
CA MET A 16 20.98 -10.16 23.50
C MET A 16 20.52 -9.31 22.31
N ARG A 17 20.87 -8.01 22.27
CA ARG A 17 20.59 -7.13 21.13
C ARG A 17 21.30 -7.62 19.87
N TYR A 18 22.59 -7.98 19.97
CA TYR A 18 23.35 -8.56 18.85
C TYR A 18 22.83 -9.94 18.40
N LEU A 19 22.17 -10.68 19.29
CA LEU A 19 21.47 -11.93 18.96
C LEU A 19 20.06 -11.72 18.38
N GLY A 20 19.60 -10.47 18.24
CA GLY A 20 18.32 -10.11 17.63
C GLY A 20 17.12 -10.04 18.57
N TYR A 21 17.32 -10.06 19.90
CA TYR A 21 16.23 -9.98 20.87
C TYR A 21 15.92 -8.53 21.27
N ARG A 22 14.65 -8.11 21.12
CA ARG A 22 14.15 -6.76 21.45
C ARG A 22 13.16 -6.86 22.63
N ASP A 23 13.68 -6.85 23.86
CA ASP A 23 12.93 -6.76 25.14
C ASP A 23 11.71 -7.73 25.29
N ARG A 24 11.73 -8.93 24.68
CA ARG A 24 10.64 -9.92 24.79
C ARG A 24 11.15 -11.25 25.34
N GLY A 25 10.48 -11.72 26.41
CA GLY A 25 10.46 -13.10 26.89
C GLY A 25 11.82 -13.71 27.15
N GLU A 26 12.35 -13.47 28.35
CA GLU A 26 13.62 -14.01 28.85
C GLU A 26 13.59 -15.55 28.85
N ASN A 27 14.21 -16.17 27.85
CA ASN A 27 14.56 -17.59 27.91
C ASN A 27 15.73 -17.73 28.90
N GLU A 28 15.45 -18.17 30.13
CA GLU A 28 16.44 -18.26 31.21
C GLU A 28 17.66 -19.12 30.84
N ASP A 29 17.48 -20.17 30.03
CA ASP A 29 18.58 -21.04 29.59
C ASP A 29 19.55 -20.30 28.67
N LEU A 30 19.03 -19.46 27.76
CA LEU A 30 19.86 -18.64 26.87
C LEU A 30 20.64 -17.59 27.65
N ILE A 31 20.00 -16.91 28.61
CA ILE A 31 20.66 -15.90 29.46
C ILE A 31 21.80 -16.52 30.25
N LYS A 32 21.60 -17.74 30.76
CA LYS A 32 22.64 -18.49 31.47
C LYS A 32 23.83 -18.81 30.57
N ASP A 33 23.58 -19.22 29.32
CA ASP A 33 24.64 -19.47 28.34
C ASP A 33 25.39 -18.19 27.96
N ILE A 34 24.69 -17.05 27.85
CA ILE A 34 25.27 -15.73 27.60
C ILE A 34 26.18 -15.32 28.76
N ARG A 35 25.71 -15.39 30.01
CA ARG A 35 26.53 -15.08 31.20
C ARG A 35 27.82 -15.87 31.21
N LYS A 36 27.71 -17.19 30.96
CA LYS A 36 28.87 -18.08 30.92
C LYS A 36 29.85 -17.68 29.81
N ALA A 37 29.36 -17.34 28.63
CA ALA A 37 30.20 -16.90 27.53
C ALA A 37 30.88 -15.55 27.82
N ILE A 38 30.18 -14.60 28.45
CA ILE A 38 30.77 -13.32 28.89
C ILE A 38 31.93 -13.56 29.86
N ASP A 39 31.72 -14.41 30.88
CA ASP A 39 32.76 -14.75 31.85
C ASP A 39 33.97 -15.41 31.19
N GLU A 40 33.73 -16.38 30.29
CA GLU A 40 34.78 -17.05 29.50
C GLU A 40 35.54 -16.05 28.58
N SER A 41 34.87 -15.01 28.10
CA SER A 41 35.42 -14.04 27.15
C SER A 41 36.37 -13.01 27.74
N TYR A 42 36.28 -12.68 29.04
CA TYR A 42 37.17 -11.68 29.66
C TYR A 42 38.66 -12.07 29.59
N GLU A 43 38.99 -13.36 29.71
CA GLU A 43 40.38 -13.85 29.58
C GLU A 43 40.86 -13.93 28.12
N LEU A 44 39.94 -13.79 27.16
CA LEU A 44 40.21 -13.92 25.73
C LEU A 44 40.43 -12.56 25.05
N MET A 45 40.07 -11.45 25.69
CA MET A 45 40.17 -10.13 25.07
C MET A 45 41.38 -9.35 25.56
N ASP A 46 41.90 -8.49 24.69
CA ASP A 46 42.86 -7.44 25.06
C ASP A 46 42.46 -6.14 24.37
N PRO A 47 41.45 -5.42 24.92
CA PRO A 47 40.85 -4.25 24.29
C PRO A 47 41.81 -3.07 24.27
N CYS A 48 42.11 -2.57 23.07
CA CYS A 48 43.01 -1.43 22.90
C CYS A 48 42.62 -0.55 21.70
N VAL A 49 43.01 0.73 21.79
CA VAL A 49 42.81 1.74 20.76
C VAL A 49 44.15 2.40 20.44
N CYS A 50 44.54 2.38 19.17
CA CYS A 50 45.65 3.17 18.63
C CYS A 50 45.10 4.39 17.93
N PHE A 51 45.59 5.59 18.27
CA PHE A 51 45.10 6.83 17.68
C PHE A 51 46.17 7.92 17.52
N TYR A 52 45.85 8.93 16.72
CA TYR A 52 46.66 10.14 16.58
C TYR A 52 45.79 11.35 16.23
N ARG A 53 46.31 12.56 16.54
CA ARG A 53 45.63 13.84 16.33
C ARG A 53 46.23 14.55 15.12
N PHE A 54 45.40 14.92 14.15
CA PHE A 54 45.79 15.58 12.90
C PHE A 54 45.14 16.95 12.78
N PRO A 55 45.92 18.05 12.72
CA PRO A 55 45.37 19.37 12.44
C PRO A 55 44.59 19.38 11.13
N THR A 56 43.44 20.04 11.11
CA THR A 56 42.60 20.10 9.92
C THR A 56 42.45 21.50 9.36
N LYS A 57 42.28 21.57 8.04
CA LYS A 57 41.88 22.79 7.35
C LYS A 57 40.77 22.46 6.35
N TYR A 58 39.65 23.17 6.44
CA TYR A 58 38.59 23.10 5.43
C TYR A 58 38.96 23.95 4.21
N ASP A 59 38.88 23.36 3.01
CA ASP A 59 39.02 24.05 1.73
C ASP A 59 37.63 24.32 1.14
N GLU A 60 37.12 25.54 1.33
CA GLU A 60 35.80 25.98 0.84
C GLU A 60 35.63 25.89 -0.69
N VAL A 61 36.74 25.92 -1.46
CA VAL A 61 36.67 25.93 -2.92
C VAL A 61 36.46 24.53 -3.47
N LYS A 62 37.03 23.52 -2.80
CA LYS A 62 36.97 22.12 -3.21
C LYS A 62 36.04 21.27 -2.37
N ASP A 63 35.50 21.85 -1.31
CA ASP A 63 34.64 21.19 -0.32
C ASP A 63 35.31 19.94 0.27
N GLU A 64 36.55 20.07 0.77
CA GLU A 64 37.32 18.97 1.34
C GLU A 64 38.00 19.33 2.66
N ILE A 65 38.19 18.34 3.54
CA ILE A 65 38.94 18.48 4.79
C ILE A 65 40.37 17.99 4.57
N ILE A 66 41.33 18.91 4.67
CA ILE A 66 42.76 18.61 4.54
C ILE A 66 43.29 18.19 5.92
N VAL A 67 43.77 16.95 6.01
CA VAL A 67 44.33 16.34 7.25
C VAL A 67 45.86 16.28 7.22
N SER A 68 46.47 16.31 6.03
CA SER A 68 47.91 16.40 5.82
C SER A 68 48.20 17.06 4.46
N SER A 69 49.47 17.36 4.14
CA SER A 69 49.84 17.95 2.85
C SER A 69 49.54 17.06 1.62
N LYS A 70 49.13 15.80 1.83
CA LYS A 70 48.89 14.82 0.77
C LYS A 70 47.59 14.02 0.91
N ASP A 71 46.84 14.18 2.00
CA ASP A 71 45.62 13.41 2.27
C ASP A 71 44.44 14.34 2.59
N THR A 72 43.29 14.05 1.99
CA THR A 72 42.04 14.80 2.18
C THR A 72 40.87 13.85 2.45
N LEU A 73 39.88 14.33 3.19
CA LEU A 73 38.58 13.69 3.38
C LEU A 73 37.56 14.51 2.59
N ASN A 74 36.99 13.92 1.54
CA ASN A 74 36.25 14.63 0.48
C ASN A 74 34.83 14.08 0.26
N ASP A 75 34.28 13.38 1.25
CA ASP A 75 32.90 12.89 1.22
C ASP A 75 31.98 13.95 1.84
N ASP A 76 30.90 14.32 1.14
CA ASP A 76 29.95 15.38 1.55
C ASP A 76 29.48 15.22 3.00
N TYR A 77 29.23 13.98 3.44
CA TYR A 77 28.79 13.69 4.80
C TYR A 77 29.90 13.98 5.83
N ILE A 78 31.14 13.62 5.51
CA ILE A 78 32.30 13.83 6.38
C ILE A 78 32.68 15.30 6.45
N VAL A 79 32.63 15.99 5.32
CA VAL A 79 32.94 17.41 5.22
C VAL A 79 31.94 18.21 6.06
N ASP A 80 30.63 17.92 5.96
CA ASP A 80 29.61 18.57 6.78
C ASP A 80 29.87 18.43 8.29
N LYS A 81 30.29 17.23 8.71
CA LYS A 81 30.55 16.93 10.12
C LYS A 81 31.85 17.53 10.64
N LEU A 82 32.89 17.61 9.82
CA LEU A 82 34.24 17.98 10.24
C LEU A 82 34.66 19.41 9.88
N LYS A 83 33.90 20.15 9.07
CA LYS A 83 34.24 21.54 8.65
C LYS A 83 34.48 22.52 9.81
N GLY A 84 33.89 22.26 10.98
CA GLY A 84 34.07 23.06 12.19
C GLY A 84 35.19 22.57 13.13
N ALA A 85 35.92 21.52 12.76
CA ALA A 85 36.97 20.93 13.60
C ALA A 85 38.32 21.64 13.42
N GLU A 86 38.99 21.93 14.54
CA GLU A 86 40.38 22.40 14.59
C GLU A 86 41.38 21.29 14.28
N TYR A 87 41.06 20.06 14.71
CA TYR A 87 41.79 18.86 14.37
C TYR A 87 40.88 17.64 14.39
N VAL A 88 41.32 16.56 13.76
CA VAL A 88 40.64 15.25 13.78
C VAL A 88 41.48 14.22 14.52
N VAL A 89 40.82 13.37 15.28
CA VAL A 89 41.40 12.16 15.84
C VAL A 89 41.10 11.03 14.87
N MET A 90 42.13 10.36 14.37
CA MET A 90 41.98 9.09 13.64
C MET A 90 42.38 7.95 14.56
N ALA A 91 41.56 6.91 14.61
CA ALA A 91 41.76 5.81 15.55
C ALA A 91 41.36 4.46 14.97
N ILE A 92 42.00 3.42 15.50
CA ILE A 92 41.69 2.01 15.23
C ILE A 92 41.59 1.30 16.59
N ALA A 93 40.47 0.63 16.83
CA ALA A 93 40.17 -0.13 18.03
C ALA A 93 40.08 -1.62 17.72
N THR A 94 40.52 -2.47 18.64
CA THR A 94 40.41 -3.94 18.51
C THR A 94 40.31 -4.60 19.88
N ILE A 95 39.67 -5.78 19.92
CA ILE A 95 39.71 -6.70 21.07
C ILE A 95 40.58 -7.93 20.82
N LYS A 96 41.32 -7.94 19.69
CA LYS A 96 42.13 -9.05 19.17
C LYS A 96 41.32 -10.26 18.68
N ASP A 97 42.03 -11.32 18.30
CA ASP A 97 41.56 -12.46 17.49
C ASP A 97 41.05 -13.66 18.30
N ARG A 98 41.29 -13.73 19.61
CA ARG A 98 41.01 -14.96 20.36
C ARG A 98 39.51 -15.26 20.50
N ILE A 99 38.66 -14.23 20.68
CA ILE A 99 37.20 -14.43 20.68
C ILE A 99 36.72 -14.92 19.32
N GLU A 100 37.20 -14.31 18.24
CA GLU A 100 36.89 -14.71 16.88
C GLU A 100 37.29 -16.18 16.63
N SER A 101 38.49 -16.56 17.07
CA SER A 101 38.98 -17.95 16.97
C SER A 101 38.10 -18.95 17.73
N VAL A 102 37.62 -18.57 18.94
CA VAL A 102 36.72 -19.41 19.74
C VAL A 102 35.34 -19.52 19.09
N SER A 103 34.81 -18.43 18.56
CA SER A 103 33.56 -18.40 17.80
C SER A 103 33.64 -19.35 16.60
N SER A 104 34.64 -19.18 15.73
CA SER A 104 34.85 -20.01 14.54
C SER A 104 34.98 -21.50 14.88
N ARG A 105 35.72 -21.85 15.93
CA ARG A 105 35.81 -23.24 16.40
C ARG A 105 34.44 -23.83 16.78
N PHE A 106 33.56 -23.06 17.43
CA PHE A 106 32.22 -23.55 17.74
C PHE A 106 31.35 -23.75 16.50
N PHE A 107 31.50 -22.90 15.47
CA PHE A 107 30.87 -23.12 14.17
C PHE A 107 31.37 -24.41 13.51
N ASP A 108 32.67 -24.67 13.52
CA ASP A 108 33.29 -25.87 12.95
C ASP A 108 32.84 -27.15 13.69
N GLU A 109 32.62 -27.07 15.00
CA GLU A 109 32.11 -28.17 15.82
C GLU A 109 30.58 -28.38 15.71
N GLY A 110 29.87 -27.58 14.91
CA GLY A 110 28.40 -27.64 14.77
C GLY A 110 27.62 -27.08 15.97
N LYS A 111 28.28 -26.37 16.88
CA LYS A 111 27.68 -25.72 18.07
C LYS A 111 27.32 -24.27 17.77
N TYR A 112 26.46 -24.08 16.77
CA TYR A 112 26.15 -22.77 16.18
C TYR A 112 25.69 -21.72 17.17
N LEU A 113 24.75 -22.04 18.07
CA LEU A 113 24.24 -21.07 19.07
C LEU A 113 25.38 -20.53 19.94
N ARG A 114 26.31 -21.39 20.35
CA ARG A 114 27.44 -20.97 21.19
C ARG A 114 28.43 -20.12 20.39
N GLY A 115 28.69 -20.46 19.13
CA GLY A 115 29.45 -19.61 18.20
C GLY A 115 28.83 -18.22 18.06
N MET A 116 27.51 -18.15 17.82
CA MET A 116 26.77 -16.89 17.73
C MET A 116 26.86 -16.06 19.02
N ILE A 117 26.78 -16.69 20.20
CA ILE A 117 26.93 -15.98 21.48
C ILE A 117 28.33 -15.36 21.59
N PHE A 118 29.40 -16.11 21.31
CA PHE A 118 30.77 -15.58 21.36
C PHE A 118 31.00 -14.45 20.34
N ASP A 119 30.42 -14.56 19.15
CA ASP A 119 30.46 -13.49 18.15
C ASP A 119 29.79 -12.21 18.64
N ALA A 120 28.59 -12.35 19.24
CA ALA A 120 27.81 -11.26 19.82
C ALA A 120 28.51 -10.61 21.02
N VAL A 121 29.15 -11.42 21.88
CA VAL A 121 30.00 -10.92 22.98
C VAL A 121 31.16 -10.09 22.45
N GLY A 122 31.82 -10.55 21.37
CA GLY A 122 32.88 -9.78 20.71
C GLY A 122 32.40 -8.44 20.15
N ASN A 123 31.21 -8.38 19.55
CA ASN A 123 30.64 -7.13 19.05
C ASN A 123 30.31 -6.16 20.20
N ALA A 124 29.68 -6.65 21.27
CA ALA A 124 29.36 -5.85 22.45
C ALA A 124 30.62 -5.31 23.15
N ALA A 125 31.68 -6.12 23.24
CA ALA A 125 32.95 -5.68 23.79
C ALA A 125 33.60 -4.56 22.95
N LEU A 126 33.55 -4.69 21.63
CA LEU A 126 34.12 -3.70 20.72
C LEU A 126 33.34 -2.37 20.75
N GLU A 127 32.01 -2.42 20.85
CA GLU A 127 31.16 -1.24 21.04
C GLU A 127 31.50 -0.53 22.37
N ASN A 128 31.57 -1.28 23.46
CA ASN A 128 31.87 -0.72 24.78
C ASN A 128 33.31 -0.17 24.88
N LEU A 129 34.28 -0.76 24.16
CA LEU A 129 35.62 -0.20 23.99
C LEU A 129 35.58 1.18 23.35
N CYS A 130 34.87 1.34 22.23
CA CYS A 130 34.71 2.62 21.56
C CYS A 130 34.01 3.65 22.47
N GLN A 131 32.96 3.24 23.19
CA GLN A 131 32.26 4.12 24.13
C GLN A 131 33.19 4.61 25.26
N LYS A 132 33.99 3.72 25.86
CA LYS A 132 34.96 4.12 26.90
C LYS A 132 36.04 5.06 26.36
N PHE A 133 36.58 4.76 25.17
CA PHE A 133 37.53 5.66 24.52
C PHE A 133 36.94 7.04 24.23
N TYR A 134 35.68 7.09 23.78
CA TYR A 134 34.98 8.35 23.56
C TYR A 134 34.83 9.16 24.85
N CYS A 135 34.28 8.56 25.91
CA CYS A 135 34.07 9.24 27.20
C CYS A 135 35.38 9.79 27.76
N ASP A 136 36.44 8.98 27.79
CA ASP A 136 37.76 9.43 28.22
C ASP A 136 38.28 10.61 27.40
N MET A 137 38.07 10.58 26.08
CA MET A 137 38.47 11.67 25.19
C MET A 137 37.65 12.94 25.50
N ILE A 138 36.34 12.83 25.68
CA ILE A 138 35.49 13.98 26.04
C ILE A 138 35.93 14.59 27.38
N ASP A 139 36.18 13.76 28.40
CA ASP A 139 36.64 14.22 29.72
C ASP A 139 38.01 14.93 29.67
N GLU A 140 38.89 14.52 28.74
CA GLU A 140 40.14 15.23 28.45
C GLU A 140 39.88 16.57 27.76
N LEU A 141 39.01 16.59 26.75
CA LEU A 141 38.70 17.78 25.95
C LEU A 141 37.95 18.86 26.74
N GLU A 142 37.05 18.46 27.63
CA GLU A 142 36.30 19.39 28.49
C GLU A 142 37.25 20.20 29.39
N LYS A 143 38.33 19.59 29.88
CA LYS A 143 39.38 20.28 30.67
C LYS A 143 40.13 21.33 29.84
N GLU A 144 40.15 21.16 28.51
CA GLU A 144 40.78 22.08 27.56
C GLU A 144 39.78 23.10 26.97
N GLY A 145 38.49 23.02 27.35
CA GLY A 145 37.43 23.89 26.83
C GLY A 145 37.07 23.59 25.36
N LEU A 146 37.34 22.37 24.90
CA LEU A 146 37.04 21.88 23.55
C LEU A 146 35.85 20.91 23.58
N GLY A 147 35.14 20.82 22.47
CA GLY A 147 34.13 19.78 22.26
C GLY A 147 34.47 18.89 21.08
N ALA A 148 33.77 17.78 20.96
CA ALA A 148 33.94 16.85 19.85
C ALA A 148 32.62 16.47 19.18
N THR A 149 32.73 16.02 17.93
CA THR A 149 31.65 15.36 17.18
C THR A 149 31.36 13.95 17.70
N GLU A 150 30.35 13.27 17.15
CA GLU A 150 30.25 11.81 17.23
C GLU A 150 31.43 11.10 16.56
N MET A 151 31.64 9.81 16.89
CA MET A 151 32.54 8.96 16.11
C MET A 151 31.93 8.65 14.75
N ILE A 152 32.72 8.76 13.70
CA ILE A 152 32.30 8.49 12.33
C ILE A 152 33.10 7.30 11.80
N PHE A 153 32.41 6.25 11.35
CA PHE A 153 33.01 4.98 10.94
C PHE A 153 32.94 4.82 9.41
N PRO A 154 34.05 4.47 8.73
CA PRO A 154 33.97 4.06 7.33
C PRO A 154 33.11 2.80 7.17
N GLY A 155 32.24 2.78 6.16
CA GLY A 155 31.28 1.69 5.93
C GLY A 155 29.87 1.97 6.46
N ASP A 156 29.68 3.02 7.25
CA ASP A 156 28.33 3.53 7.54
C ASP A 156 27.66 4.02 6.24
N SER A 157 26.32 3.97 6.18
CA SER A 157 25.51 4.24 4.97
C SER A 157 25.81 5.53 4.19
N LYS A 158 26.54 6.47 4.80
CA LYS A 158 26.88 7.79 4.24
C LYS A 158 28.38 8.02 4.07
N TRP A 159 29.28 7.08 4.44
CA TRP A 159 30.74 7.19 4.21
C TRP A 159 31.32 5.86 3.75
N GLY A 160 31.80 5.80 2.50
CA GLY A 160 32.21 4.55 1.86
C GLY A 160 33.36 3.81 2.56
N ILE A 161 33.31 2.46 2.54
CA ILE A 161 34.29 1.57 3.20
C ILE A 161 35.74 1.78 2.76
N LYS A 162 35.96 2.31 1.55
CA LYS A 162 37.30 2.65 1.02
C LYS A 162 38.02 3.69 1.85
N ALA A 163 37.29 4.52 2.60
CA ALA A 163 37.89 5.56 3.41
C ALA A 163 38.77 5.03 4.56
N GLN A 164 38.66 3.73 4.90
CA GLN A 164 39.59 3.07 5.82
C GLN A 164 41.05 3.16 5.36
N GLU A 165 41.30 3.18 4.05
CA GLU A 165 42.67 3.31 3.51
C GLU A 165 43.34 4.59 3.99
N VAL A 166 42.59 5.69 4.09
CA VAL A 166 43.11 6.98 4.57
C VAL A 166 43.52 6.88 6.04
N ILE A 167 42.75 6.17 6.86
CA ILE A 167 43.05 5.94 8.27
C ILE A 167 44.30 5.05 8.40
N PHE A 168 44.35 3.90 7.71
CA PHE A 168 45.48 2.96 7.77
C PHE A 168 46.77 3.50 7.15
N LYS A 169 46.67 4.48 6.24
CA LYS A 169 47.84 5.22 5.72
C LYS A 169 48.46 6.14 6.78
N ASN A 170 47.62 6.68 7.67
CA ASN A 170 48.00 7.68 8.67
C ASN A 170 48.20 7.09 10.07
N ILE A 171 47.65 5.92 10.36
CA ILE A 171 47.76 5.18 11.63
C ILE A 171 48.42 3.82 11.39
N ASP A 172 49.53 3.56 12.08
CA ASP A 172 50.23 2.27 12.06
C ASP A 172 49.52 1.29 12.98
N ALA A 173 48.48 0.65 12.44
CA ALA A 173 47.64 -0.31 13.15
C ALA A 173 48.39 -1.61 13.52
N SER A 174 49.55 -1.88 12.91
CA SER A 174 50.32 -3.09 13.16
C SER A 174 50.81 -3.19 14.60
N ILE A 175 50.95 -2.05 15.29
CA ILE A 175 51.39 -1.96 16.69
C ILE A 175 50.35 -2.54 17.67
N ILE A 176 49.07 -2.55 17.28
CA ILE A 176 47.99 -3.22 18.02
C ILE A 176 47.58 -4.55 17.39
N GLY A 177 48.33 -5.00 16.37
CA GLY A 177 48.10 -6.28 15.68
C GLY A 177 46.97 -6.27 14.65
N VAL A 178 46.56 -5.10 14.16
CA VAL A 178 45.49 -4.98 13.15
C VAL A 178 46.10 -4.69 11.78
N THR A 179 45.61 -5.37 10.75
CA THR A 179 45.95 -5.12 9.33
C THR A 179 44.69 -4.90 8.50
N LEU A 180 44.84 -4.27 7.33
CA LEU A 180 43.77 -4.08 6.35
C LEU A 180 44.15 -4.84 5.07
N ASP A 181 43.24 -5.68 4.57
CA ASP A 181 43.47 -6.41 3.32
C ASP A 181 43.04 -5.62 2.07
N GLU A 182 43.27 -6.22 0.89
CA GLU A 182 42.94 -5.63 -0.41
C GLU A 182 41.44 -5.40 -0.64
N ASN A 183 40.57 -6.04 0.14
CA ASN A 183 39.12 -5.88 0.12
C ASN A 183 38.63 -4.90 1.19
N HIS A 184 39.55 -4.19 1.85
CA HIS A 184 39.27 -3.28 2.97
C HIS A 184 38.67 -3.97 4.20
N THR A 185 38.94 -5.26 4.39
CA THR A 185 38.56 -6.00 5.60
C THR A 185 39.70 -5.91 6.62
N MET A 186 39.36 -5.61 7.86
CA MET A 186 40.32 -5.57 8.96
C MET A 186 40.54 -6.96 9.55
N HIS A 187 41.80 -7.27 9.88
CA HIS A 187 42.21 -8.51 10.52
C HIS A 187 42.96 -8.17 11.81
N PRO A 188 42.49 -8.58 12.99
CA PRO A 188 41.31 -9.43 13.26
C PRO A 188 39.97 -8.73 12.93
N MET A 189 38.92 -9.51 12.65
CA MET A 189 37.61 -8.98 12.22
C MET A 189 36.92 -8.17 13.31
N LYS A 190 37.21 -8.44 14.59
CA LYS A 190 36.70 -7.67 15.74
C LYS A 190 37.53 -6.41 15.96
N SER A 191 37.56 -5.57 14.94
CA SER A 191 38.24 -4.27 14.92
C SER A 191 37.37 -3.19 14.28
N LEU A 192 37.54 -1.94 14.68
CA LEU A 192 36.86 -0.77 14.10
C LEU A 192 37.86 0.32 13.80
N SER A 193 37.67 1.04 12.69
CA SER A 193 38.38 2.29 12.41
C SER A 193 37.39 3.45 12.41
N PHE A 194 37.79 4.61 12.91
CA PHE A 194 36.91 5.77 13.03
C PHE A 194 37.67 7.09 13.08
N VAL A 195 36.93 8.18 12.84
CA VAL A 195 37.39 9.56 12.99
C VAL A 195 36.48 10.36 13.91
N LEU A 196 37.05 11.38 14.54
CA LEU A 196 36.35 12.32 15.43
C LEU A 196 36.90 13.73 15.21
N GLY A 197 36.06 14.69 14.87
CA GLY A 197 36.42 16.11 14.82
C GLY A 197 36.37 16.78 16.20
N VAL A 198 37.37 17.60 16.50
CA VAL A 198 37.52 18.34 17.76
C VAL A 198 37.73 19.82 17.49
N GLY A 199 37.08 20.71 18.24
CA GLY A 199 37.22 22.16 18.08
C GLY A 199 36.40 22.98 19.07
N LYS A 200 36.68 24.29 19.13
CA LYS A 200 35.91 25.23 19.97
C LYS A 200 34.49 25.41 19.43
N GLY A 201 33.50 25.29 20.32
CA GLY A 201 32.09 25.47 19.98
C GLY A 201 31.40 24.22 19.41
N LEU A 202 32.11 23.11 19.24
CA LEU A 202 31.49 21.81 19.03
C LEU A 202 30.85 21.32 20.34
N ARG A 203 29.72 20.61 20.25
CA ARG A 203 29.02 20.06 21.40
C ARG A 203 29.27 18.55 21.46
N SER A 204 29.91 18.10 22.54
CA SER A 204 30.09 16.69 22.85
C SER A 204 28.76 16.04 23.23
N ASN A 205 28.58 14.77 22.84
CA ASN A 205 27.44 13.94 23.22
C ASN A 205 27.80 13.08 24.45
N GLU A 206 26.79 12.53 25.13
CA GLU A 206 27.02 11.55 26.22
C GLU A 206 27.47 10.17 25.69
N SER A 207 27.18 9.88 24.42
CA SER A 207 27.58 8.66 23.72
C SER A 207 28.41 8.99 22.50
N HIS A 208 29.22 8.02 22.05
CA HIS A 208 30.01 8.13 20.82
C HIS A 208 29.16 8.25 19.54
N HIS A 209 27.83 8.19 19.66
CA HIS A 209 26.86 8.37 18.57
C HIS A 209 25.63 9.17 19.04
N ASP A 210 24.88 9.76 18.10
CA ASP A 210 23.65 10.52 18.39
C ASP A 210 22.40 9.80 17.85
N CYS A 211 21.80 8.96 18.70
CA CYS A 211 20.53 8.29 18.38
C CYS A 211 19.38 9.26 18.08
N SER A 212 19.40 10.49 18.60
CA SER A 212 18.29 11.45 18.44
C SER A 212 18.19 12.01 17.02
N LYS A 213 19.32 12.06 16.31
CA LYS A 213 19.44 12.49 14.91
C LYS A 213 19.49 11.33 13.92
N CYS A 214 19.36 10.10 14.40
CA CYS A 214 19.34 8.92 13.55
C CYS A 214 17.95 8.74 12.92
N ASP A 215 17.89 8.62 11.59
CA ASP A 215 16.65 8.42 10.83
C ASP A 215 16.02 7.03 11.07
N PHE A 216 16.80 6.07 11.57
CA PHE A 216 16.36 4.68 11.77
C PHE A 216 15.59 4.48 13.09
N SER A 217 14.34 4.96 13.14
CA SER A 217 13.50 5.02 14.35
C SER A 217 13.20 3.66 15.00
N GLN A 218 13.27 2.58 14.21
CA GLN A 218 13.03 1.21 14.66
C GLN A 218 14.31 0.44 15.04
N CYS A 219 15.47 1.11 15.07
CA CYS A 219 16.74 0.50 15.43
C CYS A 219 16.67 -0.25 16.78
N ILE A 220 16.98 -1.55 16.77
CA ILE A 220 17.05 -2.38 17.98
C ILE A 220 18.19 -1.95 18.92
N TYR A 221 19.14 -1.17 18.42
CA TYR A 221 20.30 -0.63 19.13
C TYR A 221 20.10 0.80 19.64
N ARG A 222 18.95 1.44 19.40
CA ARG A 222 18.71 2.85 19.76
C ARG A 222 18.77 3.08 21.29
N MET A 223 19.71 3.90 21.73
CA MET A 223 19.96 4.18 23.16
C MET A 223 19.14 5.36 23.73
N ALA A 224 18.77 6.34 22.91
CA ALA A 224 17.98 7.49 23.35
C ALA A 224 16.47 7.21 23.26
N ARG A 225 15.80 7.09 24.42
CA ARG A 225 14.33 7.04 24.49
C ARG A 225 13.78 8.45 24.31
N LYS A 226 13.21 8.74 23.13
CA LYS A 226 12.33 9.91 22.98
C LYS A 226 11.25 9.83 24.06
N LYS A 227 10.93 10.96 24.69
CA LYS A 227 9.77 11.06 25.58
C LYS A 227 8.57 10.52 24.82
N LYS A 228 7.77 9.68 25.48
CA LYS A 228 6.54 9.17 24.88
C LYS A 228 5.37 10.01 25.35
N HIS A 229 4.41 10.20 24.46
CA HIS A 229 3.15 10.90 24.71
C HIS A 229 2.00 9.96 24.40
N ILE A 230 0.86 10.22 25.03
CA ILE A 230 -0.38 9.49 24.80
C ILE A 230 -1.27 10.35 23.91
N VAL A 231 -1.61 9.82 22.74
CA VAL A 231 -2.66 10.39 21.90
C VAL A 231 -3.94 9.61 22.17
N LYS A 232 -4.90 10.31 22.77
CA LYS A 232 -6.26 9.81 23.05
C LYS A 232 -7.12 10.12 21.84
N VAL A 233 -7.58 9.09 21.16
CA VAL A 233 -8.29 9.23 19.89
C VAL A 233 -9.73 8.77 20.02
N ASN A 234 -10.66 9.67 19.72
CA ASN A 234 -12.08 9.34 19.52
C ASN A 234 -12.38 9.29 18.02
N TYR A 235 -12.83 8.14 17.52
CA TYR A 235 -13.14 7.94 16.10
C TYR A 235 -14.33 6.98 15.95
N GLY A 236 -15.33 7.33 15.15
CA GLY A 236 -16.54 6.49 14.96
C GLY A 236 -17.26 6.11 16.26
N GLY A 237 -17.17 6.94 17.31
CA GLY A 237 -17.71 6.64 18.65
C GLY A 237 -16.89 5.64 19.48
N ARG A 238 -15.72 5.22 19.00
CA ARG A 238 -14.76 4.34 19.70
C ARG A 238 -13.60 5.17 20.24
N TYR A 239 -12.97 4.65 21.30
CA TYR A 239 -11.82 5.29 21.95
C TYR A 239 -10.58 4.41 21.86
N LYS A 240 -9.45 5.00 21.48
CA LYS A 240 -8.16 4.33 21.40
C LYS A 240 -7.05 5.21 21.97
N GLU A 241 -6.21 4.63 22.81
CA GLU A 241 -4.99 5.28 23.29
C GLU A 241 -3.80 4.77 22.49
N ILE A 242 -3.02 5.70 21.96
CA ILE A 242 -1.85 5.42 21.16
C ILE A 242 -0.64 6.01 21.87
N GLU A 243 0.35 5.17 22.17
CA GLU A 243 1.62 5.60 22.73
C GLU A 243 2.58 5.94 21.58
N VAL A 244 3.08 7.19 21.55
CA VAL A 244 3.81 7.74 20.41
C VAL A 244 5.07 8.44 20.89
N TYR A 245 6.12 8.43 20.09
CA TYR A 245 7.36 9.14 20.41
C TYR A 245 7.25 10.64 20.13
N ASP A 246 7.92 11.45 20.96
CA ASP A 246 8.03 12.90 20.79
C ASP A 246 8.43 13.33 19.37
N GLY A 247 7.66 14.25 18.82
CA GLY A 247 7.81 14.78 17.47
C GLY A 247 7.24 13.88 16.36
N ALA A 248 6.57 12.76 16.67
CA ALA A 248 5.90 11.95 15.66
C ALA A 248 4.77 12.76 14.98
N ASN A 249 4.61 12.59 13.67
CA ASN A 249 3.53 13.25 12.95
C ASN A 249 2.18 12.62 13.32
N LEU A 250 1.18 13.43 13.66
CA LEU A 250 -0.12 12.96 14.12
C LEU A 250 -0.86 12.17 13.03
N PHE A 251 -0.85 12.62 11.77
CA PHE A 251 -1.48 11.87 10.67
C PHE A 251 -0.86 10.48 10.51
N LYS A 252 0.48 10.39 10.40
CA LYS A 252 1.17 9.09 10.29
C LYS A 252 0.85 8.19 11.49
N THR A 253 0.88 8.74 12.70
CA THR A 253 0.56 8.04 13.95
C THR A 253 -0.85 7.42 13.92
N LEU A 254 -1.85 8.19 13.48
CA LEU A 254 -3.23 7.72 13.39
C LEU A 254 -3.36 6.58 12.37
N ILE A 255 -2.81 6.76 11.17
CA ILE A 255 -2.85 5.77 10.09
C ILE A 255 -2.11 4.47 10.48
N GLU A 256 -0.92 4.57 11.08
CA GLU A 256 -0.11 3.43 11.55
C GLU A 256 -0.82 2.59 12.61
N ASN A 257 -1.71 3.23 13.37
CA ASN A 257 -2.49 2.57 14.40
C ASN A 257 -3.91 2.23 13.92
N GLY A 258 -4.15 2.18 12.61
CA GLY A 258 -5.44 1.77 12.04
C GLY A 258 -6.60 2.71 12.35
N VAL A 259 -6.31 3.98 12.69
CA VAL A 259 -7.32 5.03 12.76
C VAL A 259 -7.37 5.72 11.40
N HIS A 260 -8.47 5.51 10.68
CA HIS A 260 -8.65 6.15 9.38
C HIS A 260 -8.90 7.66 9.55
N VAL A 261 -8.20 8.46 8.75
CA VAL A 261 -8.42 9.90 8.64
C VAL A 261 -8.58 10.24 7.15
N PRO A 262 -9.66 10.94 6.75
CA PRO A 262 -9.88 11.31 5.34
C PRO A 262 -8.66 12.00 4.75
N ASN A 263 -8.12 11.50 3.65
CA ASN A 263 -6.97 12.13 2.99
C ASN A 263 -6.95 11.84 1.49
N SER A 264 -6.23 12.68 0.73
CA SER A 264 -5.99 12.47 -0.70
C SER A 264 -4.52 12.69 -1.12
N CYS A 265 -3.63 12.97 -0.17
CA CYS A 265 -2.23 13.28 -0.44
C CYS A 265 -1.26 12.49 0.44
N GLY A 266 -1.70 11.48 1.19
CA GLY A 266 -0.80 10.69 2.06
C GLY A 266 -0.06 11.50 3.14
N GLY A 267 -0.54 12.71 3.46
CA GLY A 267 0.08 13.59 4.45
C GLY A 267 1.05 14.64 3.89
N TYR A 268 1.22 14.76 2.57
CA TYR A 268 2.09 15.77 1.93
C TYR A 268 1.53 17.21 1.89
N HIS A 269 0.65 17.59 2.83
CA HIS A 269 0.19 18.98 3.01
C HIS A 269 -0.58 19.65 1.85
N THR A 270 -1.04 18.92 0.84
CA THR A 270 -1.66 19.55 -0.37
C THR A 270 -3.19 19.52 -0.43
N CYS A 271 -3.86 18.59 0.27
CA CYS A 271 -5.29 18.31 0.02
C CYS A 271 -6.28 18.95 0.99
N GLY A 272 -5.86 19.35 2.20
CA GLY A 272 -6.74 19.94 3.21
C GLY A 272 -7.80 19.00 3.84
N LYS A 273 -7.73 17.68 3.62
CA LYS A 273 -8.81 16.74 4.02
C LYS A 273 -8.65 16.05 5.37
N CYS A 274 -7.44 15.98 5.92
CA CYS A 274 -7.15 15.23 7.14
C CYS A 274 -7.59 15.95 8.43
N LYS A 275 -8.86 16.34 8.46
CA LYS A 275 -9.46 17.18 9.48
C LYS A 275 -9.69 16.39 10.76
N VAL A 276 -9.19 16.92 11.86
CA VAL A 276 -9.39 16.41 13.22
C VAL A 276 -9.73 17.57 14.14
N ILE A 277 -10.51 17.32 15.19
CA ILE A 277 -10.67 18.28 16.29
C ILE A 277 -9.57 17.97 17.30
N VAL A 278 -8.75 18.95 17.62
CA VAL A 278 -7.77 18.87 18.71
C VAL A 278 -8.27 19.75 19.84
N LYS A 279 -8.40 19.17 21.03
CA LYS A 279 -8.94 19.89 22.19
C LYS A 279 -8.00 20.97 22.69
N GLU A 280 -6.69 20.73 22.55
CA GLU A 280 -5.63 21.66 22.91
C GLU A 280 -5.52 22.80 21.89
N ARG A 281 -5.28 24.03 22.38
CA ARG A 281 -4.95 25.16 21.50
C ARG A 281 -3.50 25.06 21.06
N LEU A 282 -3.29 24.65 19.82
CA LEU A 282 -1.97 24.57 19.18
C LEU A 282 -1.76 25.73 18.19
N PRO A 283 -0.51 26.18 17.96
CA PRO A 283 -0.19 27.13 16.89
C PRO A 283 -0.63 26.58 15.53
N ILE A 284 -1.08 27.45 14.62
CA ILE A 284 -1.52 27.10 13.27
C ILE A 284 -0.71 27.89 12.25
N THR A 285 -0.18 27.23 11.22
CA THR A 285 0.62 27.85 10.16
C THR A 285 -0.29 28.54 9.14
N ASP A 286 0.26 29.48 8.36
CA ASP A 286 -0.50 30.18 7.31
C ASP A 286 -0.92 29.21 6.19
N GLU A 287 -0.08 28.23 5.86
CA GLU A 287 -0.40 27.17 4.90
C GLU A 287 -1.58 26.31 5.37
N GLU A 288 -1.63 25.92 6.65
CA GLU A 288 -2.75 25.15 7.19
C GLU A 288 -4.05 25.98 7.18
N ARG A 289 -3.98 27.28 7.50
CA ARG A 289 -5.14 28.18 7.50
C ARG A 289 -5.81 28.28 6.13
N GLN A 290 -5.06 28.21 5.03
CA GLN A 290 -5.61 28.32 3.67
C GLN A 290 -6.58 27.16 3.32
N HIS A 291 -6.51 26.05 4.06
CA HIS A 291 -7.33 24.87 3.82
C HIS A 291 -8.57 24.77 4.74
N LEU A 292 -8.72 25.68 5.71
CA LEU A 292 -9.77 25.63 6.73
C LEU A 292 -10.66 26.87 6.67
N SER A 293 -11.97 26.68 6.79
CA SER A 293 -12.92 27.77 6.91
C SER A 293 -12.88 28.41 8.30
N ASN A 294 -13.37 29.65 8.42
CA ASN A 294 -13.47 30.34 9.72
C ASN A 294 -14.30 29.55 10.74
N ILE A 295 -15.39 28.89 10.30
CA ILE A 295 -16.26 28.07 11.15
C ILE A 295 -15.52 26.84 11.69
N GLU A 296 -14.66 26.23 10.87
CA GLU A 296 -13.84 25.08 11.27
C GLU A 296 -12.78 25.48 12.28
N LEU A 297 -12.12 26.63 12.07
CA LEU A 297 -11.16 27.19 13.01
C LEU A 297 -11.81 27.50 14.37
N GLU A 298 -13.01 28.07 14.38
CA GLU A 298 -13.78 28.31 15.61
C GLU A 298 -14.11 27.01 16.36
N LYS A 299 -14.31 25.90 15.64
CA LYS A 299 -14.54 24.57 16.21
C LYS A 299 -13.25 23.82 16.57
N SER A 300 -12.09 24.48 16.56
CA SER A 300 -10.78 23.86 16.83
C SER A 300 -10.43 22.71 15.89
N VAL A 301 -10.92 22.77 14.64
CA VAL A 301 -10.53 21.83 13.59
C VAL A 301 -9.11 22.16 13.12
N ARG A 302 -8.31 21.11 12.94
CA ARG A 302 -6.91 21.13 12.49
C ARG A 302 -6.69 20.08 11.43
N LEU A 303 -5.60 20.19 10.68
CA LEU A 303 -5.15 19.16 9.74
C LEU A 303 -4.10 18.28 10.42
N SER A 304 -4.39 17.00 10.62
CA SER A 304 -3.51 16.10 11.36
C SER A 304 -2.13 15.94 10.71
N CYS A 305 -1.98 16.17 9.41
CA CYS A 305 -0.68 16.10 8.73
C CYS A 305 0.24 17.29 9.07
N PHE A 306 -0.30 18.42 9.50
CA PHE A 306 0.47 19.59 9.95
C PHE A 306 0.86 19.54 11.43
N LEU A 307 0.43 18.50 12.15
CA LEU A 307 0.62 18.38 13.59
C LEU A 307 1.71 17.36 13.94
N ASN A 308 2.62 17.76 14.82
CA ASN A 308 3.56 16.86 15.48
C ASN A 308 3.14 16.65 16.95
N VAL A 309 3.30 15.43 17.44
CA VAL A 309 2.94 15.03 18.79
C VAL A 309 4.12 15.31 19.72
N GLU A 310 4.08 16.48 20.35
CA GLU A 310 5.10 16.95 21.31
C GLU A 310 4.60 16.93 22.77
N ARG A 311 3.36 16.47 22.96
CA ARG A 311 2.64 16.36 24.23
C ARG A 311 1.50 15.35 24.09
N ASP A 312 0.90 14.96 25.20
CA ASP A 312 -0.36 14.21 25.18
C ASP A 312 -1.44 15.03 24.46
N LEU A 313 -2.20 14.39 23.58
CA LEU A 313 -3.25 15.05 22.77
C LEU A 313 -4.58 14.32 22.92
N ASP A 314 -5.67 15.08 22.99
CA ASP A 314 -7.05 14.57 22.91
C ASP A 314 -7.63 14.96 21.53
N VAL A 315 -7.73 13.95 20.66
CA VAL A 315 -8.03 14.10 19.24
C VAL A 315 -9.35 13.41 18.91
N THR A 316 -10.27 14.14 18.29
CA THR A 316 -11.49 13.55 17.71
C THR A 316 -11.38 13.56 16.20
N VAL A 317 -11.46 12.38 15.58
CA VAL A 317 -11.52 12.24 14.13
C VAL A 317 -12.93 12.61 13.67
N LEU A 318 -13.00 13.54 12.72
CA LEU A 318 -14.24 13.91 12.06
C LEU A 318 -14.55 12.83 11.03
N ASP A 319 -15.26 11.79 11.47
CA ASP A 319 -15.61 10.67 10.63
C ASP A 319 -16.74 11.04 9.66
N GLU A 320 -16.65 10.60 8.40
CA GLU A 320 -17.73 10.75 7.40
C GLU A 320 -18.80 9.65 7.56
N GLY A 321 -19.07 9.19 8.78
CA GLY A 321 -20.00 8.08 9.05
C GLY A 321 -19.55 6.74 8.46
N GLU A 322 -20.30 5.67 8.76
CA GLU A 322 -20.09 4.37 8.12
C GLU A 322 -20.35 4.51 6.61
N VAL A 323 -19.30 4.35 5.83
CA VAL A 323 -19.37 4.29 4.36
C VAL A 323 -20.05 2.97 3.99
N SER A 324 -21.37 3.01 3.90
CA SER A 324 -22.14 1.95 3.27
C SER A 324 -22.00 2.11 1.75
N VAL A 325 -21.13 1.30 1.14
CA VAL A 325 -21.06 1.20 -0.31
C VAL A 325 -22.34 0.51 -0.78
N PHE A 326 -23.15 1.21 -1.58
CA PHE A 326 -24.43 0.68 -2.06
C PHE A 326 -24.23 -0.60 -2.88
N THR A 327 -24.74 -1.70 -2.35
CA THR A 327 -24.78 -3.02 -3.02
C THR A 327 -25.97 -3.16 -3.97
N GLU A 328 -26.88 -2.19 -4.02
CA GLU A 328 -28.18 -2.25 -4.72
C GLU A 328 -28.10 -2.28 -6.27
N GLY A 329 -26.92 -2.08 -6.87
CA GLY A 329 -26.70 -2.21 -8.33
C GLY A 329 -26.17 -3.58 -8.78
N ILE A 330 -25.94 -4.52 -7.87
CA ILE A 330 -25.22 -5.77 -8.15
C ILE A 330 -26.23 -6.86 -8.54
N GLY A 331 -26.73 -6.79 -9.77
CA GLY A 331 -27.64 -7.78 -10.34
C GLY A 331 -27.13 -9.21 -10.16
N ALA A 332 -28.02 -10.13 -9.78
CA ALA A 332 -27.69 -11.55 -9.72
C ALA A 332 -27.53 -12.08 -11.15
N PHE A 333 -26.29 -12.36 -11.56
CA PHE A 333 -26.04 -13.08 -12.81
C PHE A 333 -26.30 -14.57 -12.60
N LYS A 334 -26.96 -15.22 -13.57
CA LYS A 334 -27.19 -16.66 -13.56
C LYS A 334 -26.36 -17.31 -14.66
N LEU A 335 -25.32 -18.04 -14.27
CA LEU A 335 -24.56 -18.86 -15.20
C LEU A 335 -25.39 -20.09 -15.57
N SER A 336 -25.59 -20.35 -16.86
CA SER A 336 -26.33 -21.53 -17.33
C SER A 336 -25.55 -22.83 -17.09
N ASP A 337 -24.23 -22.77 -17.30
CA ASP A 337 -23.33 -23.92 -17.26
C ASP A 337 -22.21 -23.67 -16.25
N ILE A 338 -22.38 -24.21 -15.05
CA ILE A 338 -21.42 -24.13 -13.95
C ILE A 338 -20.43 -25.29 -14.09
N SER A 339 -19.13 -24.97 -14.15
CA SER A 339 -18.05 -25.96 -14.29
C SER A 339 -16.85 -25.55 -13.43
N PRO A 340 -17.01 -25.52 -12.11
CA PRO A 340 -15.97 -25.06 -11.20
C PRO A 340 -14.78 -26.03 -11.23
N ARG A 341 -13.59 -25.49 -10.97
CA ARG A 341 -12.36 -26.29 -10.80
C ARG A 341 -12.40 -27.15 -9.55
N VAL A 342 -13.08 -26.66 -8.52
CA VAL A 342 -13.29 -27.37 -7.26
C VAL A 342 -14.59 -28.16 -7.32
N LYS A 343 -14.50 -29.46 -7.07
CA LYS A 343 -15.63 -30.39 -7.03
C LYS A 343 -15.54 -31.21 -5.75
N LYS A 344 -16.66 -31.42 -5.09
CA LYS A 344 -16.75 -32.30 -3.92
C LYS A 344 -17.56 -33.54 -4.28
N VAL A 345 -17.01 -34.71 -3.98
CA VAL A 345 -17.58 -36.03 -4.33
C VAL A 345 -17.72 -36.86 -3.06
N ALA A 346 -18.91 -37.41 -2.82
CA ALA A 346 -19.11 -38.36 -1.73
C ALA A 346 -18.64 -39.74 -2.16
N LEU A 347 -17.78 -40.37 -1.35
CA LEU A 347 -17.25 -41.71 -1.57
C LEU A 347 -17.50 -42.55 -0.33
N LYS A 348 -18.01 -43.76 -0.57
CA LYS A 348 -18.03 -44.83 0.42
C LYS A 348 -16.94 -45.81 0.05
N LEU A 349 -15.84 -45.78 0.80
CA LEU A 349 -14.66 -46.60 0.56
C LEU A 349 -14.82 -47.97 1.21
N ASP A 350 -14.15 -48.97 0.66
CA ASP A 350 -14.08 -50.30 1.26
C ASP A 350 -13.28 -50.25 2.58
N ILE A 351 -13.84 -50.77 3.66
CA ILE A 351 -13.15 -50.86 4.96
C ILE A 351 -11.93 -51.79 4.82
N PRO A 352 -10.74 -51.43 5.35
CA PRO A 352 -9.55 -52.29 5.28
C PRO A 352 -9.79 -53.67 5.91
N THR A 353 -9.29 -54.71 5.25
CA THR A 353 -9.36 -56.10 5.75
C THR A 353 -8.05 -56.84 5.50
N LEU A 354 -7.92 -58.06 6.02
CA LEU A 354 -6.77 -58.93 5.69
C LEU A 354 -6.70 -59.27 4.20
N ASP A 355 -7.85 -59.28 3.50
CA ASP A 355 -7.94 -59.56 2.08
C ASP A 355 -7.72 -58.28 1.22
N ASP A 356 -7.91 -57.08 1.80
CA ASP A 356 -7.68 -55.78 1.15
C ASP A 356 -6.82 -54.85 2.02
N GLN A 357 -5.51 -55.01 1.89
CA GLN A 357 -4.47 -54.27 2.62
C GLN A 357 -3.92 -53.07 1.83
N ARG A 358 -4.70 -52.49 0.91
CA ARG A 358 -4.31 -51.22 0.25
C ARG A 358 -4.15 -50.11 1.29
N ASP A 359 -3.16 -49.24 1.08
CA ASP A 359 -3.00 -48.02 1.85
C ASP A 359 -4.15 -47.02 1.59
N ASP A 360 -4.39 -46.11 2.52
CA ASP A 360 -5.53 -45.19 2.47
C ASP A 360 -5.48 -44.23 1.27
N PHE A 361 -4.29 -43.78 0.88
CA PHE A 361 -4.14 -42.95 -0.31
C PHE A 361 -4.58 -43.72 -1.56
N ARG A 362 -4.09 -44.95 -1.73
CA ARG A 362 -4.47 -45.81 -2.84
C ARG A 362 -5.95 -46.16 -2.82
N ARG A 363 -6.52 -46.39 -1.64
CA ARG A 363 -7.96 -46.65 -1.46
C ARG A 363 -8.82 -45.49 -1.97
N VAL A 364 -8.40 -44.25 -1.71
CA VAL A 364 -9.05 -43.04 -2.25
C VAL A 364 -8.81 -42.91 -3.76
N SER A 365 -7.57 -43.03 -4.25
CA SER A 365 -7.24 -42.85 -5.67
C SER A 365 -7.92 -43.88 -6.57
N ASP A 366 -7.93 -45.15 -6.16
CA ASP A 366 -8.60 -46.24 -6.88
C ASP A 366 -10.12 -45.98 -6.97
N SER A 367 -10.73 -45.49 -5.88
CA SER A 367 -12.17 -45.20 -5.82
C SER A 367 -12.56 -43.98 -6.67
N LEU A 368 -11.64 -43.03 -6.85
CA LEU A 368 -11.81 -41.90 -7.77
C LEU A 368 -11.59 -42.27 -9.23
N GLY A 369 -10.96 -43.42 -9.51
CA GLY A 369 -10.67 -43.90 -10.86
C GLY A 369 -9.68 -43.01 -11.63
N SER A 370 -8.85 -42.22 -10.95
CA SER A 370 -7.85 -41.36 -11.57
C SER A 370 -6.60 -41.20 -10.70
N ASP A 371 -5.46 -40.97 -11.35
CA ASP A 371 -4.23 -40.58 -10.64
C ASP A 371 -4.41 -39.17 -10.08
N VAL A 372 -4.46 -39.09 -8.75
CA VAL A 372 -4.62 -37.84 -8.01
C VAL A 372 -3.35 -37.47 -7.26
N LYS A 373 -3.14 -36.18 -7.06
CA LYS A 373 -2.15 -35.65 -6.13
C LYS A 373 -2.81 -35.35 -4.80
N MET A 374 -2.07 -35.46 -3.70
CA MET A 374 -2.55 -35.11 -2.37
C MET A 374 -1.44 -34.39 -1.61
N PRO A 375 -1.68 -33.15 -1.12
CA PRO A 375 -0.73 -32.45 -0.27
C PRO A 375 -0.44 -33.23 1.02
N LEU A 376 0.77 -33.05 1.56
CA LEU A 376 1.19 -33.75 2.78
C LEU A 376 0.26 -33.46 3.97
N SER A 377 -0.30 -32.26 4.05
CA SER A 377 -1.26 -31.85 5.07
C SER A 377 -2.52 -32.72 5.07
N VAL A 378 -3.08 -33.00 3.89
CA VAL A 378 -4.26 -33.86 3.71
C VAL A 378 -3.88 -35.31 3.95
N LEU A 379 -2.77 -35.76 3.37
CA LEU A 379 -2.29 -37.14 3.51
C LEU A 379 -2.01 -37.49 4.98
N SER A 380 -1.47 -36.56 5.76
CA SER A 380 -1.17 -36.76 7.18
C SER A 380 -2.42 -36.93 8.06
N ALA A 381 -3.55 -36.37 7.66
CA ALA A 381 -4.81 -36.46 8.39
C ALA A 381 -5.74 -37.57 7.85
N LEU A 382 -5.39 -38.13 6.69
CA LEU A 382 -6.25 -39.05 5.95
C LEU A 382 -6.71 -40.27 6.77
N PRO A 383 -5.82 -41.04 7.44
CA PRO A 383 -6.23 -42.25 8.15
C PRO A 383 -7.29 -41.96 9.23
N ASP A 384 -7.01 -40.95 10.08
CA ASP A 384 -7.90 -40.56 11.17
C ASP A 384 -9.27 -40.08 10.66
N ILE A 385 -9.30 -39.33 9.55
CA ILE A 385 -10.55 -38.85 8.95
C ILE A 385 -11.36 -40.01 8.37
N LEU A 386 -10.71 -40.95 7.67
CA LEU A 386 -11.40 -42.13 7.12
C LEU A 386 -11.99 -42.99 8.23
N GLU A 387 -11.22 -43.30 9.27
CA GLU A 387 -11.67 -44.11 10.41
C GLU A 387 -12.81 -43.44 11.18
N SER A 388 -12.70 -42.15 11.48
CA SER A 388 -13.71 -41.42 12.25
C SER A 388 -15.06 -41.27 11.55
N HIS A 389 -15.12 -41.49 10.23
CA HIS A 389 -16.34 -41.39 9.43
C HIS A 389 -16.75 -42.73 8.80
N ASP A 390 -16.28 -43.86 9.35
CA ASP A 390 -16.59 -45.21 8.86
C ASP A 390 -16.34 -45.36 7.35
N TYR A 391 -15.25 -44.76 6.85
CA TYR A 391 -14.85 -44.75 5.44
C TYR A 391 -15.90 -44.15 4.48
N ASN A 392 -16.85 -43.37 5.01
CA ASN A 392 -17.86 -42.65 4.25
C ASN A 392 -17.57 -41.14 4.29
N VAL A 393 -16.87 -40.65 3.27
CA VAL A 393 -16.25 -39.33 3.26
C VAL A 393 -16.63 -38.51 2.03
N ALA A 394 -16.51 -37.19 2.13
CA ALA A 394 -16.53 -36.27 1.01
C ALA A 394 -15.10 -35.87 0.65
N ILE A 395 -14.72 -36.10 -0.60
CA ILE A 395 -13.42 -35.72 -1.17
C ILE A 395 -13.58 -34.43 -1.96
N THR A 396 -12.83 -33.40 -1.61
CA THR A 396 -12.74 -32.15 -2.38
C THR A 396 -11.55 -32.21 -3.33
N LEU A 397 -11.85 -32.19 -4.61
CA LEU A 397 -10.90 -32.18 -5.71
C LEU A 397 -10.81 -30.80 -6.33
N ARG A 398 -9.59 -30.33 -6.57
CA ARG A 398 -9.31 -29.23 -7.49
C ARG A 398 -8.52 -29.76 -8.66
N ASN A 399 -9.14 -29.82 -9.84
CA ASN A 399 -8.60 -30.54 -10.99
C ASN A 399 -8.24 -32.00 -10.63
N ASN A 400 -6.95 -32.35 -10.57
CA ASN A 400 -6.45 -33.69 -10.19
C ASN A 400 -5.80 -33.72 -8.80
N GLU A 401 -6.03 -32.72 -7.95
CA GLU A 401 -5.48 -32.64 -6.59
C GLU A 401 -6.60 -32.77 -5.55
N VAL A 402 -6.45 -33.69 -4.61
CA VAL A 402 -7.30 -33.80 -3.42
C VAL A 402 -6.84 -32.77 -2.40
N ILE A 403 -7.65 -31.73 -2.21
CA ILE A 403 -7.32 -30.59 -1.33
C ILE A 403 -8.00 -30.68 0.04
N SER A 404 -9.06 -31.48 0.19
CA SER A 404 -9.70 -31.73 1.49
C SER A 404 -10.40 -33.09 1.51
N VAL A 405 -10.47 -33.71 2.69
CA VAL A 405 -11.23 -34.93 2.99
C VAL A 405 -12.02 -34.67 4.27
N GLU A 406 -13.33 -34.90 4.23
CA GLU A 406 -14.27 -34.56 5.30
C GLU A 406 -15.35 -35.66 5.42
N GLY A 407 -16.23 -35.60 6.42
CA GLY A 407 -17.41 -36.45 6.47
C GLY A 407 -18.34 -36.27 5.27
N ALA A 408 -19.03 -37.34 4.85
CA ALA A 408 -19.92 -37.30 3.68
C ALA A 408 -21.10 -36.30 3.81
N ASP A 409 -21.43 -35.86 5.02
CA ASP A 409 -22.43 -34.83 5.32
C ASP A 409 -21.99 -33.42 4.87
N SER A 410 -20.70 -33.20 4.60
CA SER A 410 -20.18 -31.90 4.11
C SER A 410 -20.35 -31.69 2.59
N ILE A 411 -21.01 -32.62 1.87
CA ILE A 411 -21.09 -32.67 0.40
C ILE A 411 -21.68 -31.41 -0.26
N ASP A 412 -22.50 -30.65 0.46
CA ASP A 412 -23.12 -29.41 -0.02
C ASP A 412 -22.36 -28.15 0.44
N SER A 413 -21.44 -28.29 1.39
CA SER A 413 -20.60 -27.22 1.94
C SER A 413 -19.39 -26.99 1.05
N VAL A 414 -19.59 -26.33 -0.10
CA VAL A 414 -18.52 -26.01 -1.05
C VAL A 414 -18.65 -24.56 -1.47
N TYR A 415 -17.74 -23.72 -0.99
CA TYR A 415 -17.79 -22.28 -1.17
C TYR A 415 -16.54 -21.72 -1.84
N GLY A 416 -16.71 -20.55 -2.45
CA GLY A 416 -15.64 -19.76 -3.03
C GLY A 416 -16.01 -18.29 -3.03
N ILE A 417 -15.00 -17.43 -3.13
CA ILE A 417 -15.18 -15.98 -3.09
C ILE A 417 -14.63 -15.37 -4.37
N SER A 418 -15.33 -14.42 -4.96
CA SER A 418 -14.75 -13.55 -5.98
C SER A 418 -14.59 -12.14 -5.40
N ILE A 419 -13.43 -11.51 -5.61
CA ILE A 419 -13.08 -10.21 -5.06
C ILE A 419 -12.61 -9.29 -6.18
N ASP A 420 -13.18 -8.10 -6.23
CA ASP A 420 -12.74 -6.97 -7.04
C ASP A 420 -12.03 -5.96 -6.13
N ILE A 421 -10.71 -5.84 -6.31
CA ILE A 421 -9.86 -4.91 -5.56
C ILE A 421 -9.69 -3.65 -6.39
N GLY A 422 -10.62 -2.71 -6.23
CA GLY A 422 -10.51 -1.36 -6.77
C GLY A 422 -9.55 -0.50 -5.96
N THR A 423 -9.08 0.60 -6.55
CA THR A 423 -8.22 1.56 -5.87
C THR A 423 -8.94 2.19 -4.66
N THR A 424 -10.22 2.55 -4.81
CA THR A 424 -11.00 3.18 -3.73
C THR A 424 -11.87 2.20 -2.95
N THR A 425 -12.39 1.17 -3.61
CA THR A 425 -13.41 0.26 -3.07
C THR A 425 -13.04 -1.18 -3.32
N ILE A 426 -13.28 -2.06 -2.36
CA ILE A 426 -13.19 -3.51 -2.51
C ILE A 426 -14.62 -4.07 -2.47
N ALA A 427 -14.94 -4.96 -3.42
CA ALA A 427 -16.22 -5.66 -3.47
C ALA A 427 -15.98 -7.17 -3.54
N ALA A 428 -16.66 -7.94 -2.71
CA ALA A 428 -16.52 -9.37 -2.63
C ALA A 428 -17.87 -10.08 -2.66
N TYR A 429 -17.88 -11.29 -3.18
CA TYR A 429 -19.09 -12.08 -3.41
C TYR A 429 -18.83 -13.52 -2.97
N LEU A 430 -19.63 -14.01 -2.02
CA LEU A 430 -19.60 -15.40 -1.58
C LEU A 430 -20.54 -16.24 -2.44
N TYR A 431 -20.04 -17.37 -2.95
CA TYR A 431 -20.83 -18.32 -3.72
C TYR A 431 -20.76 -19.72 -3.13
N ASN A 432 -21.88 -20.44 -3.19
CA ASN A 432 -21.84 -21.90 -3.19
C ASN A 432 -21.45 -22.34 -4.61
N ILE A 433 -20.21 -22.82 -4.77
CA ILE A 433 -19.64 -23.06 -6.10
C ILE A 433 -20.21 -24.32 -6.77
N LYS A 434 -20.83 -25.22 -6.00
CA LYS A 434 -21.56 -26.38 -6.53
C LYS A 434 -22.84 -25.98 -7.24
N THR A 435 -23.60 -25.06 -6.65
CA THR A 435 -24.92 -24.62 -7.17
C THR A 435 -24.85 -23.33 -7.99
N GLY A 436 -23.75 -22.57 -7.86
CA GLY A 436 -23.60 -21.22 -8.41
C GLY A 436 -24.46 -20.16 -7.71
N ALA A 437 -25.10 -20.50 -6.59
CA ALA A 437 -25.89 -19.54 -5.83
C ALA A 437 -24.98 -18.53 -5.14
N ARG A 438 -25.25 -17.22 -5.36
CA ARG A 438 -24.64 -16.14 -4.59
C ARG A 438 -25.27 -16.13 -3.20
N ILE A 439 -24.46 -16.35 -2.18
CA ILE A 439 -24.88 -16.44 -0.78
C ILE A 439 -24.90 -15.05 -0.15
N ASP A 440 -23.83 -14.28 -0.37
CA ASP A 440 -23.64 -13.00 0.30
C ASP A 440 -22.78 -12.04 -0.54
N VAL A 441 -22.83 -10.75 -0.21
CA VAL A 441 -22.06 -9.68 -0.84
C VAL A 441 -21.49 -8.79 0.25
N PHE A 442 -20.21 -8.46 0.13
CA PHE A 442 -19.50 -7.56 1.03
C PHE A 442 -18.86 -6.44 0.22
N SER A 443 -18.88 -5.21 0.73
CA SER A 443 -18.12 -4.12 0.14
C SER A 443 -17.65 -3.16 1.22
N ASP A 444 -16.41 -2.70 1.08
CA ASP A 444 -15.78 -1.73 1.98
C ASP A 444 -14.80 -0.84 1.19
N MET A 445 -14.37 0.25 1.79
CA MET A 445 -13.31 1.08 1.26
C MET A 445 -11.97 0.33 1.28
N ASN A 446 -11.16 0.54 0.25
CA ASN A 446 -9.82 -0.04 0.20
C ASN A 446 -8.94 0.62 1.29
N PRO A 447 -8.48 -0.13 2.32
CA PRO A 447 -7.73 0.43 3.44
C PRO A 447 -6.36 1.01 3.04
N GLN A 448 -5.83 0.62 1.86
CA GLN A 448 -4.62 1.23 1.30
C GLN A 448 -4.77 2.72 0.97
N LYS A 449 -6.01 3.25 0.91
CA LYS A 449 -6.30 4.69 0.71
C LYS A 449 -5.57 5.56 1.73
N SER A 450 -5.31 5.05 2.92
CA SER A 450 -4.57 5.73 3.98
C SER A 450 -3.11 6.04 3.61
N PHE A 451 -2.54 5.30 2.66
CA PHE A 451 -1.14 5.35 2.24
C PHE A 451 -0.96 5.97 0.84
N GLY A 452 -2.05 6.18 0.12
CA GLY A 452 -2.06 6.76 -1.21
C GLY A 452 -3.48 6.80 -1.77
N ALA A 453 -3.84 7.96 -2.30
CA ALA A 453 -5.18 8.22 -2.84
C ALA A 453 -5.42 7.54 -4.20
N ASP A 454 -4.33 7.26 -4.93
CA ASP A 454 -4.34 6.68 -6.27
C ASP A 454 -3.23 5.62 -6.42
N VAL A 455 -3.15 5.00 -7.58
CA VAL A 455 -2.15 3.95 -7.87
C VAL A 455 -0.72 4.47 -7.85
N ILE A 456 -0.47 5.71 -8.30
CA ILE A 456 0.89 6.28 -8.41
C ILE A 456 1.44 6.62 -7.03
N SER A 457 0.63 7.26 -6.19
CA SER A 457 0.99 7.56 -4.79
C SER A 457 1.28 6.29 -3.99
N ARG A 458 0.53 5.20 -4.22
CA ARG A 458 0.84 3.88 -3.63
C ARG A 458 2.14 3.29 -4.14
N ILE A 459 2.41 3.37 -5.46
CA ILE A 459 3.71 2.93 -6.01
C ILE A 459 4.84 3.72 -5.35
N ASN A 460 4.72 5.05 -5.27
CA ASN A 460 5.72 5.89 -4.64
C ASN A 460 5.92 5.54 -3.16
N TYR A 461 4.85 5.22 -2.44
CA TYR A 461 4.94 4.73 -1.06
C TYR A 461 5.79 3.45 -0.97
N THR A 462 5.61 2.50 -1.90
CA THR A 462 6.47 1.28 -1.94
C THR A 462 7.93 1.54 -2.32
N ILE A 463 8.23 2.68 -2.93
CA ILE A 463 9.59 3.06 -3.34
C ILE A 463 10.28 3.84 -2.23
N ASN A 464 9.55 4.71 -1.54
CA ASN A 464 10.11 5.65 -0.57
C ASN A 464 10.19 5.09 0.85
N GLU A 465 9.41 4.05 1.16
CA GLU A 465 9.40 3.40 2.47
C GLU A 465 9.97 1.98 2.35
N ASP A 466 10.98 1.65 3.17
CA ASP A 466 11.71 0.38 3.11
C ASP A 466 10.81 -0.86 3.25
N ASP A 467 9.73 -0.75 4.05
CA ASP A 467 8.73 -1.80 4.26
C ASP A 467 7.39 -1.52 3.53
N GLY A 468 7.35 -0.53 2.64
CA GLY A 468 6.12 -0.02 2.04
C GLY A 468 5.33 -1.09 1.27
N LEU A 469 6.02 -1.94 0.49
CA LEU A 469 5.39 -3.07 -0.21
C LEU A 469 4.79 -4.08 0.77
N PHE A 470 5.55 -4.46 1.80
CA PHE A 470 5.10 -5.42 2.81
C PHE A 470 3.86 -4.88 3.54
N ARG A 471 3.86 -3.60 3.93
CA ARG A 471 2.72 -2.96 4.59
C ARG A 471 1.47 -2.94 3.71
N LEU A 472 1.59 -2.47 2.47
CA LEU A 472 0.45 -2.40 1.54
C LEU A 472 -0.11 -3.78 1.21
N HIS A 473 0.75 -4.79 1.06
CA HIS A 473 0.34 -6.17 0.88
C HIS A 473 -0.39 -6.71 2.12
N ARG A 474 0.21 -6.55 3.29
CA ARG A 474 -0.35 -7.02 4.57
C ARG A 474 -1.74 -6.45 4.82
N ILE A 475 -1.93 -5.16 4.56
CA ILE A 475 -3.22 -4.48 4.70
C ILE A 475 -4.31 -5.10 3.81
N ILE A 476 -3.99 -5.45 2.56
CA ILE A 476 -4.94 -6.10 1.66
C ILE A 476 -5.25 -7.52 2.12
N VAL A 477 -4.24 -8.28 2.56
CA VAL A 477 -4.44 -9.62 3.11
C VAL A 477 -5.32 -9.59 4.35
N ASP A 478 -5.08 -8.67 5.27
CA ASP A 478 -5.87 -8.50 6.48
C ASP A 478 -7.33 -8.11 6.13
N GLU A 479 -7.55 -7.28 5.10
CA GLU A 479 -8.89 -6.95 4.61
C GLU A 479 -9.59 -8.16 3.95
N ILE A 480 -8.87 -8.97 3.15
CA ILE A 480 -9.41 -10.22 2.59
C ILE A 480 -9.81 -11.17 3.72
N ASN A 481 -9.00 -11.30 4.77
CA ASN A 481 -9.33 -12.13 5.93
C ASN A 481 -10.54 -11.60 6.70
N LYS A 482 -10.69 -10.27 6.81
CA LYS A 482 -11.89 -9.65 7.37
C LYS A 482 -13.14 -9.95 6.54
N ILE A 483 -13.05 -9.89 5.21
CA ILE A 483 -14.12 -10.29 4.29
C ILE A 483 -14.50 -11.76 4.51
N VAL A 484 -13.51 -12.67 4.57
CA VAL A 484 -13.72 -14.10 4.83
C VAL A 484 -14.43 -14.31 6.16
N ASN A 485 -13.96 -13.65 7.23
CA ASN A 485 -14.58 -13.72 8.56
C ASN A 485 -16.04 -13.25 8.53
N ALA A 486 -16.31 -12.10 7.92
CA ALA A 486 -17.65 -11.55 7.81
C ALA A 486 -18.60 -12.52 7.09
N PHE A 487 -18.17 -13.11 5.97
CA PHE A 487 -18.96 -14.11 5.27
C PHE A 487 -19.19 -15.39 6.09
N CYS A 488 -18.18 -15.87 6.79
CA CYS A 488 -18.28 -17.04 7.66
C CYS A 488 -19.26 -16.79 8.81
N GLU A 489 -19.15 -15.65 9.49
CA GLU A 489 -19.99 -15.27 10.63
C GLU A 489 -21.45 -15.05 10.21
N ASN A 490 -21.69 -14.28 9.14
CA ASN A 490 -23.04 -13.94 8.67
C ASN A 490 -23.83 -15.18 8.18
N ASN A 491 -23.12 -16.19 7.67
CA ASN A 491 -23.75 -17.34 7.00
C ASN A 491 -23.53 -18.67 7.75
N ALA A 492 -22.91 -18.64 8.94
CA ALA A 492 -22.53 -19.82 9.71
C ALA A 492 -21.72 -20.86 8.90
N ILE A 493 -20.77 -20.37 8.10
CA ILE A 493 -19.89 -21.19 7.25
C ILE A 493 -18.51 -21.32 7.91
N SER A 494 -17.93 -22.53 7.89
CA SER A 494 -16.53 -22.72 8.27
C SER A 494 -15.59 -22.27 7.15
N LYS A 495 -14.48 -21.58 7.51
CA LYS A 495 -13.40 -21.19 6.60
C LYS A 495 -12.82 -22.37 5.82
N GLU A 496 -12.79 -23.56 6.44
CA GLU A 496 -12.31 -24.79 5.82
C GLU A 496 -13.18 -25.26 4.63
N ASN A 497 -14.41 -24.76 4.52
CA ASN A 497 -15.30 -25.02 3.37
C ASN A 497 -15.17 -23.98 2.25
N ILE A 498 -14.26 -23.01 2.37
CA ILE A 498 -13.93 -22.03 1.33
C ILE A 498 -12.65 -22.50 0.65
N TYR A 499 -12.76 -22.93 -0.61
CA TYR A 499 -11.65 -23.62 -1.30
C TYR A 499 -10.94 -22.77 -2.34
N GLU A 500 -11.58 -21.72 -2.85
CA GLU A 500 -11.01 -20.88 -3.89
C GLU A 500 -11.46 -19.42 -3.79
N ILE A 501 -10.51 -18.50 -3.96
CA ILE A 501 -10.76 -17.07 -4.13
C ILE A 501 -10.27 -16.65 -5.52
N VAL A 502 -11.13 -15.97 -6.28
CA VAL A 502 -10.74 -15.31 -7.54
C VAL A 502 -10.64 -13.80 -7.30
N ILE A 503 -9.47 -13.22 -7.57
CA ILE A 503 -9.19 -11.80 -7.39
C ILE A 503 -9.03 -11.11 -8.75
N VAL A 504 -9.70 -9.98 -8.92
CA VAL A 504 -9.53 -9.04 -10.03
C VAL A 504 -9.26 -7.64 -9.51
N GLY A 505 -8.76 -6.78 -10.38
CA GLY A 505 -8.36 -5.41 -10.05
C GLY A 505 -7.36 -4.91 -11.09
N ASN A 506 -7.03 -3.62 -11.03
CA ASN A 506 -5.99 -3.08 -11.91
C ASN A 506 -4.63 -3.71 -11.59
N THR A 507 -3.68 -3.58 -12.51
CA THR A 507 -2.39 -4.27 -12.43
C THR A 507 -1.64 -3.98 -11.14
N VAL A 508 -1.67 -2.74 -10.65
CA VAL A 508 -1.03 -2.34 -9.40
C VAL A 508 -1.70 -3.04 -8.21
N MET A 509 -3.03 -3.04 -8.14
CA MET A 509 -3.77 -3.68 -7.06
C MET A 509 -3.49 -5.18 -6.97
N ILE A 510 -3.44 -5.87 -8.11
CA ILE A 510 -3.10 -7.29 -8.17
C ILE A 510 -1.67 -7.55 -7.68
N HIS A 511 -0.69 -6.73 -8.10
CA HIS A 511 0.69 -6.88 -7.63
C HIS A 511 0.82 -6.64 -6.12
N LEU A 512 0.19 -5.61 -5.58
CA LEU A 512 0.18 -5.34 -4.14
C LEU A 512 -0.51 -6.47 -3.37
N ALA A 513 -1.65 -6.98 -3.85
CA ALA A 513 -2.35 -8.10 -3.23
C ALA A 513 -1.50 -9.37 -3.17
N LEU A 514 -0.61 -9.60 -4.16
CA LEU A 514 0.31 -10.74 -4.19
C LEU A 514 1.70 -10.45 -3.57
N GLY A 515 1.94 -9.24 -3.05
CA GLY A 515 3.22 -8.87 -2.45
C GLY A 515 4.36 -8.73 -3.48
N VAL A 516 4.03 -8.41 -4.74
CA VAL A 516 4.98 -8.30 -5.84
C VAL A 516 5.36 -6.82 -6.06
N PRO A 517 6.66 -6.49 -6.28
CA PRO A 517 7.10 -5.11 -6.51
C PRO A 517 6.42 -4.43 -7.70
N VAL A 518 6.04 -3.15 -7.52
CA VAL A 518 5.31 -2.34 -8.52
C VAL A 518 6.12 -1.18 -9.10
N LYS A 519 7.39 -1.01 -8.69
CA LYS A 519 8.26 0.11 -9.08
C LYS A 519 8.31 0.37 -10.59
N ASN A 520 8.37 -0.68 -11.40
CA ASN A 520 8.55 -0.55 -12.85
C ASN A 520 7.25 -0.21 -13.59
N ILE A 521 6.09 -0.25 -12.92
CA ILE A 521 4.79 0.10 -13.52
C ILE A 521 4.71 1.62 -13.74
N ALA A 522 5.19 2.43 -12.78
CA ALA A 522 5.20 3.88 -12.87
C ALA A 522 6.36 4.46 -13.70
N ASN A 523 7.40 3.66 -13.96
CA ASN A 523 8.60 4.11 -14.66
C ASN A 523 8.58 3.61 -16.11
N SER A 524 8.75 4.52 -17.06
CA SER A 524 8.90 4.16 -18.48
C SER A 524 10.01 3.11 -18.63
N PRO A 525 9.77 1.98 -19.34
CA PRO A 525 8.68 1.74 -20.30
C PRO A 525 7.40 1.09 -19.72
N TYR A 526 7.07 1.33 -18.45
CA TYR A 526 5.83 0.92 -17.76
C TYR A 526 5.62 -0.60 -17.81
N ILE A 527 6.53 -1.36 -17.20
CA ILE A 527 6.54 -2.82 -17.30
C ILE A 527 6.13 -3.46 -15.97
N PRO A 528 5.02 -4.21 -15.91
CA PRO A 528 4.64 -4.97 -14.74
C PRO A 528 5.51 -6.22 -14.60
N ALA A 529 5.58 -6.79 -13.39
CA ALA A 529 6.34 -8.02 -13.15
C ALA A 529 5.69 -9.24 -13.84
N PHE A 530 4.36 -9.26 -13.93
CA PHE A 530 3.61 -10.30 -14.64
C PHE A 530 2.28 -9.77 -15.18
N THR A 531 1.75 -10.49 -16.18
CA THR A 531 0.42 -10.24 -16.79
C THR A 531 -0.37 -11.53 -17.03
N TYR A 532 0.15 -12.68 -16.59
CA TYR A 532 -0.52 -13.98 -16.72
C TYR A 532 -1.38 -14.28 -15.49
N THR A 533 -2.30 -15.24 -15.63
CA THR A 533 -3.05 -15.81 -14.51
C THR A 533 -2.08 -16.41 -13.48
N MET A 534 -2.25 -16.03 -12.21
CA MET A 534 -1.56 -16.64 -11.09
C MET A 534 -2.51 -17.56 -10.34
N GLU A 535 -2.03 -18.73 -9.92
CA GLU A 535 -2.75 -19.68 -9.08
C GLU A 535 -1.84 -20.06 -7.91
N LEU A 536 -2.14 -19.55 -6.72
CA LEU A 536 -1.29 -19.64 -5.53
C LEU A 536 -2.05 -20.28 -4.38
N LYS A 537 -1.36 -21.01 -3.49
CA LYS A 537 -1.98 -21.49 -2.24
C LYS A 537 -2.29 -20.29 -1.33
N ALA A 538 -3.51 -20.20 -0.82
CA ALA A 538 -3.94 -19.06 -0.01
C ALA A 538 -3.05 -18.82 1.23
N ASN A 539 -2.59 -19.90 1.85
CA ASN A 539 -1.72 -19.87 3.03
C ASN A 539 -0.36 -19.15 2.77
N THR A 540 0.16 -19.19 1.54
CA THR A 540 1.42 -18.52 1.17
C THR A 540 1.30 -16.99 1.20
N LEU A 541 0.09 -16.49 1.02
CA LEU A 541 -0.25 -15.07 1.10
C LEU A 541 -0.75 -14.67 2.49
N GLY A 542 -0.90 -15.62 3.43
CA GLY A 542 -1.51 -15.37 4.74
C GLY A 542 -3.03 -15.21 4.70
N ILE A 543 -3.70 -15.72 3.67
CA ILE A 543 -5.16 -15.71 3.55
C ILE A 543 -5.76 -16.97 4.22
N ASP A 544 -6.70 -16.75 5.12
CA ASP A 544 -7.25 -17.72 6.07
C ASP A 544 -8.56 -18.35 5.55
N ILE A 545 -8.41 -19.26 4.60
CA ILE A 545 -9.46 -20.16 4.10
C ILE A 545 -9.01 -21.62 4.33
N ASN A 546 -9.60 -22.60 3.62
CA ASN A 546 -9.08 -23.96 3.64
C ASN A 546 -7.55 -24.01 3.47
N LYS A 547 -6.86 -24.80 4.28
CA LYS A 547 -5.38 -24.88 4.32
C LYS A 547 -4.75 -25.15 2.95
N GLU A 548 -5.42 -25.89 2.09
CA GLU A 548 -4.98 -26.22 0.72
C GLU A 548 -5.74 -25.46 -0.37
N GLY A 549 -6.54 -24.45 0.04
CA GLY A 549 -7.29 -23.56 -0.83
C GLY A 549 -6.41 -22.64 -1.67
N TYR A 550 -7.01 -22.07 -2.72
CA TYR A 550 -6.30 -21.31 -3.74
C TYR A 550 -6.76 -19.86 -3.85
N VAL A 551 -5.82 -19.00 -4.20
CA VAL A 551 -6.06 -17.64 -4.69
C VAL A 551 -5.69 -17.61 -6.17
N VAL A 552 -6.60 -17.11 -7.00
CA VAL A 552 -6.46 -17.10 -8.45
C VAL A 552 -6.68 -15.69 -8.97
N THR A 553 -5.80 -15.20 -9.85
CA THR A 553 -5.99 -13.92 -10.52
C THR A 553 -6.40 -14.10 -11.98
N LEU A 554 -7.19 -13.18 -12.51
CA LEU A 554 -7.35 -13.10 -13.97
C LEU A 554 -6.07 -12.54 -14.61
N PRO A 555 -5.84 -12.81 -15.91
CA PRO A 555 -4.71 -12.23 -16.62
C PRO A 555 -4.94 -10.73 -16.84
N MET A 556 -3.85 -10.00 -17.06
CA MET A 556 -3.83 -8.54 -17.25
C MET A 556 -3.31 -8.23 -18.66
N VAL A 557 -3.64 -7.05 -19.20
CA VAL A 557 -3.22 -6.66 -20.55
C VAL A 557 -1.91 -5.87 -20.50
N ALA A 558 -1.84 -4.86 -19.63
CA ALA A 558 -0.73 -3.91 -19.55
C ALA A 558 -0.60 -3.31 -18.14
N SER A 559 0.28 -2.33 -17.96
CA SER A 559 0.48 -1.62 -16.68
C SER A 559 -0.77 -0.93 -16.14
N TYR A 560 -1.58 -0.35 -17.02
CA TYR A 560 -2.77 0.43 -16.65
C TYR A 560 -4.08 -0.21 -17.14
N VAL A 561 -4.02 -1.42 -17.70
CA VAL A 561 -5.20 -2.22 -18.09
C VAL A 561 -5.07 -3.59 -17.46
N GLY A 562 -5.77 -3.77 -16.35
CA GLY A 562 -5.62 -4.92 -15.46
C GLY A 562 -6.62 -6.04 -15.67
N ALA A 563 -6.74 -6.86 -14.62
CA ALA A 563 -7.60 -8.03 -14.57
C ALA A 563 -9.08 -7.65 -14.44
N ASP A 564 -9.36 -6.49 -13.84
CA ASP A 564 -10.65 -5.83 -13.81
C ASP A 564 -11.22 -5.59 -15.21
N THR A 565 -10.43 -5.02 -16.12
CA THR A 565 -10.85 -4.75 -17.51
C THR A 565 -11.13 -6.05 -18.25
N VAL A 566 -10.25 -7.05 -18.11
CA VAL A 566 -10.45 -8.37 -18.72
C VAL A 566 -11.73 -9.03 -18.19
N ALA A 567 -11.99 -8.89 -16.89
CA ALA A 567 -13.22 -9.38 -16.26
C ALA A 567 -14.47 -8.65 -16.78
N ALA A 568 -14.40 -7.33 -16.98
CA ALA A 568 -15.50 -6.55 -17.54
C ALA A 568 -15.81 -6.93 -19.00
N VAL A 569 -14.78 -7.18 -19.82
CA VAL A 569 -14.94 -7.71 -21.19
C VAL A 569 -15.52 -9.13 -21.17
N LEU A 570 -15.09 -9.97 -20.23
CA LEU A 570 -15.63 -11.32 -20.04
C LEU A 570 -17.13 -11.27 -19.69
N HIS A 571 -17.53 -10.37 -18.79
CA HIS A 571 -18.91 -10.20 -18.35
C HIS A 571 -19.82 -9.65 -19.46
N SER A 572 -19.38 -8.61 -20.18
CA SER A 572 -20.18 -7.97 -21.24
C SER A 572 -20.38 -8.84 -22.48
N ARG A 573 -19.60 -9.91 -22.64
CA ARG A 573 -19.61 -10.81 -23.81
C ARG A 573 -19.34 -10.11 -25.15
N MET A 574 -18.77 -8.90 -25.14
CA MET A 574 -18.48 -8.14 -26.37
C MET A 574 -17.57 -8.91 -27.34
N TYR A 575 -16.66 -9.71 -26.80
CA TYR A 575 -15.72 -10.54 -27.57
C TYR A 575 -16.36 -11.73 -28.30
N LYS A 576 -17.67 -11.95 -28.18
CA LYS A 576 -18.41 -13.03 -28.87
C LYS A 576 -19.24 -12.54 -30.07
N GLY A 577 -19.68 -11.27 -30.04
CA GLY A 577 -20.58 -10.72 -31.06
C GLY A 577 -19.87 -10.23 -32.32
N ASP A 578 -20.60 -10.11 -33.42
CA ASP A 578 -20.16 -9.44 -34.65
C ASP A 578 -20.20 -7.91 -34.52
N ASP A 579 -21.15 -7.41 -33.74
CA ASP A 579 -21.37 -5.97 -33.54
C ASP A 579 -20.19 -5.32 -32.82
N ILE A 580 -19.76 -4.15 -33.30
CA ILE A 580 -18.78 -3.30 -32.60
C ILE A 580 -19.45 -2.72 -31.36
N THR A 581 -18.81 -2.89 -30.21
CA THR A 581 -19.29 -2.38 -28.93
C THR A 581 -18.19 -1.63 -28.21
N LEU A 582 -18.59 -0.67 -27.39
CA LEU A 582 -17.72 0.14 -26.55
C LEU A 582 -18.00 -0.22 -25.09
N LEU A 583 -16.97 -0.51 -24.32
CA LEU A 583 -17.03 -0.66 -22.88
C LEU A 583 -16.23 0.49 -22.27
N VAL A 584 -16.83 1.18 -21.30
CA VAL A 584 -16.19 2.26 -20.54
C VAL A 584 -16.37 1.94 -19.07
N ASP A 585 -15.29 1.57 -18.39
CA ASP A 585 -15.25 1.47 -16.94
C ASP A 585 -14.87 2.84 -16.38
N ILE A 586 -15.74 3.40 -15.53
CA ILE A 586 -15.53 4.73 -14.97
C ILE A 586 -15.16 4.58 -13.50
N GLY A 587 -13.88 4.79 -13.21
CA GLY A 587 -13.34 4.98 -11.86
C GLY A 587 -12.33 6.12 -11.83
N THR A 588 -11.37 6.03 -10.90
CA THR A 588 -10.23 6.96 -10.80
C THR A 588 -9.45 7.01 -12.13
N ASN A 589 -9.35 5.86 -12.79
CA ASN A 589 -8.95 5.73 -14.17
C ASN A 589 -10.19 5.41 -15.02
N GLY A 590 -10.14 5.80 -16.30
CA GLY A 590 -11.13 5.42 -17.29
C GLY A 590 -10.58 4.36 -18.23
N GLU A 591 -10.84 3.08 -17.94
CA GLU A 591 -10.50 1.98 -18.82
C GLU A 591 -11.56 1.85 -19.92
N ILE A 592 -11.09 1.87 -21.18
CA ILE A 592 -11.96 1.88 -22.35
C ILE A 592 -11.57 0.71 -23.24
N VAL A 593 -12.55 -0.08 -23.68
CA VAL A 593 -12.36 -1.18 -24.63
C VAL A 593 -13.33 -1.02 -25.80
N LEU A 594 -12.83 -1.07 -27.03
CA LEU A 594 -13.62 -1.02 -28.25
C LEU A 594 -13.38 -2.29 -29.06
N GLY A 595 -14.46 -2.91 -29.52
CA GLY A 595 -14.35 -3.99 -30.50
C GLY A 595 -15.48 -5.01 -30.46
N ASN A 596 -15.17 -6.20 -30.96
CA ASN A 596 -16.10 -7.30 -31.19
C ASN A 596 -15.35 -8.65 -31.11
N LYS A 597 -15.86 -9.71 -31.74
CA LYS A 597 -15.19 -11.03 -31.77
C LYS A 597 -13.87 -11.07 -32.56
N GLU A 598 -13.70 -10.19 -33.55
CA GLU A 598 -12.56 -10.18 -34.46
C GLU A 598 -11.38 -9.39 -33.90
N PHE A 599 -11.66 -8.25 -33.26
CA PHE A 599 -10.64 -7.40 -32.66
C PHE A 599 -11.12 -6.81 -31.33
N LEU A 600 -10.18 -6.53 -30.44
CA LEU A 600 -10.39 -5.72 -29.25
C LEU A 600 -9.20 -4.77 -29.10
N ILE A 601 -9.47 -3.48 -28.93
CA ILE A 601 -8.46 -2.49 -28.58
C ILE A 601 -8.84 -1.80 -27.29
N SER A 602 -7.85 -1.43 -26.48
CA SER A 602 -8.09 -0.78 -25.19
C SER A 602 -7.12 0.35 -24.91
N CYS A 603 -7.55 1.30 -24.11
CA CYS A 603 -6.67 2.29 -23.48
C CYS A 603 -7.12 2.56 -22.04
N SER A 604 -6.24 3.15 -21.24
CA SER A 604 -6.59 3.69 -19.91
C SER A 604 -6.35 5.19 -19.91
N ALA A 605 -7.36 5.95 -19.53
CA ALA A 605 -7.31 7.41 -19.46
C ALA A 605 -7.25 7.87 -18.00
N ALA A 606 -6.31 8.76 -17.69
CA ALA A 606 -6.20 9.37 -16.36
C ALA A 606 -7.31 10.43 -16.15
N ALA A 607 -8.52 9.97 -15.85
CA ALA A 607 -9.67 10.83 -15.57
C ALA A 607 -9.51 11.59 -14.24
N GLY A 608 -8.85 10.96 -13.26
CA GLY A 608 -8.76 11.48 -11.92
C GLY A 608 -10.07 11.29 -11.14
N PRO A 609 -10.07 11.55 -9.83
CA PRO A 609 -11.12 11.04 -8.95
C PRO A 609 -12.33 12.01 -8.82
N ALA A 610 -12.53 12.91 -9.79
CA ALA A 610 -13.60 13.91 -9.76
C ALA A 610 -14.99 13.27 -9.69
N PHE A 611 -15.21 12.19 -10.46
CA PHE A 611 -16.44 11.41 -10.45
C PHE A 611 -16.64 10.59 -9.17
N GLU A 612 -15.60 10.41 -8.36
CA GLU A 612 -15.69 9.80 -7.03
C GLU A 612 -15.93 10.85 -5.93
N GLY A 613 -16.14 12.11 -6.30
CA GLY A 613 -16.31 13.24 -5.38
C GLY A 613 -14.99 13.76 -4.80
N ALA A 614 -13.84 13.19 -5.14
CA ALA A 614 -12.57 13.73 -4.70
C ALA A 614 -12.13 14.93 -5.56
N ASN A 615 -11.43 15.89 -4.94
CA ASN A 615 -11.04 17.17 -5.55
C ASN A 615 -12.21 18.09 -5.94
N ILE A 616 -13.41 17.75 -5.47
CA ILE A 616 -14.60 18.57 -5.55
C ILE A 616 -14.87 19.15 -4.15
N THR A 617 -15.16 20.45 -4.09
CA THR A 617 -15.22 21.24 -2.85
C THR A 617 -16.15 20.64 -1.80
N PHE A 618 -17.37 20.28 -2.21
CA PHE A 618 -18.36 19.57 -1.39
C PHE A 618 -18.58 18.13 -1.88
N GLY A 619 -17.60 17.57 -2.59
CA GLY A 619 -17.72 16.21 -3.12
C GLY A 619 -17.50 15.15 -2.05
N MET A 620 -18.29 14.09 -2.11
CA MET A 620 -18.20 12.96 -1.18
C MET A 620 -18.54 11.64 -1.89
N SER A 621 -18.30 10.51 -1.21
CA SER A 621 -18.73 9.21 -1.73
C SER A 621 -20.27 9.10 -1.72
N GLY A 622 -20.84 8.18 -2.51
CA GLY A 622 -22.28 7.91 -2.51
C GLY A 622 -22.73 7.21 -1.23
N VAL A 623 -22.83 7.95 -0.13
CA VAL A 623 -23.26 7.47 1.20
C VAL A 623 -24.47 8.27 1.69
N GLU A 624 -25.12 7.85 2.78
CA GLU A 624 -26.30 8.54 3.31
C GLU A 624 -26.11 10.06 3.50
N GLY A 625 -27.01 10.85 2.89
CA GLY A 625 -26.95 12.30 2.88
C GLY A 625 -26.12 12.91 1.74
N ALA A 626 -25.50 12.11 0.87
CA ALA A 626 -24.92 12.62 -0.37
C ALA A 626 -26.03 12.99 -1.36
N ILE A 627 -25.90 14.13 -2.03
CA ILE A 627 -26.78 14.53 -3.13
C ILE A 627 -26.48 13.62 -4.34
N ASP A 628 -27.46 12.82 -4.76
CA ASP A 628 -27.31 11.77 -5.78
C ASP A 628 -27.90 12.13 -7.13
N HIS A 629 -28.93 12.98 -7.17
CA HIS A 629 -29.51 13.53 -8.39
C HIS A 629 -29.81 15.02 -8.24
N VAL A 630 -29.67 15.76 -9.35
CA VAL A 630 -30.03 17.16 -9.47
C VAL A 630 -30.88 17.35 -10.73
N ASP A 631 -32.03 18.02 -10.59
CA ASP A 631 -32.97 18.35 -11.67
C ASP A 631 -33.58 19.73 -11.38
N LEU A 632 -33.17 20.75 -12.15
CA LEU A 632 -33.59 22.14 -11.92
C LEU A 632 -35.07 22.40 -12.24
N LYS A 633 -35.81 21.39 -12.72
CA LYS A 633 -37.26 21.49 -12.94
C LYS A 633 -38.08 20.92 -11.78
N ARG A 634 -37.45 20.26 -10.81
CA ARG A 634 -38.12 19.66 -9.66
C ARG A 634 -38.06 20.56 -8.42
N ASP A 635 -38.93 20.25 -7.47
CA ASP A 635 -38.92 20.84 -6.13
C ASP A 635 -39.03 19.72 -5.08
N PRO A 636 -38.01 19.49 -4.23
CA PRO A 636 -36.69 20.12 -4.26
C PRO A 636 -35.91 19.81 -5.54
N ILE A 637 -34.94 20.68 -5.90
CA ILE A 637 -34.12 20.53 -7.13
C ILE A 637 -33.14 19.35 -7.07
N PHE A 638 -33.06 18.65 -5.94
CA PHE A 638 -32.14 17.53 -5.73
C PHE A 638 -32.75 16.45 -4.84
N THR A 639 -32.18 15.25 -4.91
CA THR A 639 -32.43 14.17 -3.94
C THR A 639 -31.16 13.81 -3.19
N THR A 640 -31.31 13.12 -2.07
CA THR A 640 -30.18 12.57 -1.32
C THR A 640 -30.32 11.08 -1.11
N VAL A 641 -29.18 10.42 -1.07
CA VAL A 641 -29.05 9.03 -0.66
C VAL A 641 -29.64 8.83 0.73
N GLY A 642 -30.55 7.85 0.87
CA GLY A 642 -31.24 7.56 2.14
C GLY A 642 -32.25 8.64 2.57
N ARG A 643 -32.50 9.65 1.73
CA ARG A 643 -33.40 10.79 2.02
C ARG A 643 -33.08 11.50 3.34
N LYS A 644 -31.79 11.63 3.65
CA LYS A 644 -31.27 12.34 4.83
C LYS A 644 -30.93 13.78 4.47
N LYS A 645 -30.58 14.59 5.48
CA LYS A 645 -30.05 15.95 5.27
C LYS A 645 -28.78 15.88 4.41
N ALA A 646 -28.65 16.84 3.50
CA ALA A 646 -27.52 16.88 2.58
C ALA A 646 -26.23 17.21 3.35
N LYS A 647 -25.17 16.46 3.05
CA LYS A 647 -23.82 16.65 3.63
C LYS A 647 -22.77 17.02 2.57
N GLY A 648 -23.09 16.79 1.31
CA GLY A 648 -22.20 16.98 0.16
C GLY A 648 -22.85 16.38 -1.09
N ILE A 649 -22.07 16.25 -2.16
CA ILE A 649 -22.53 15.82 -3.49
C ILE A 649 -21.74 14.58 -3.89
N CYS A 650 -22.41 13.49 -4.23
CA CYS A 650 -21.70 12.34 -4.80
C CYS A 650 -21.52 12.51 -6.31
N GLY A 651 -20.72 11.63 -6.91
CA GLY A 651 -20.39 11.69 -8.32
C GLY A 651 -21.61 11.89 -9.25
N SER A 652 -22.65 11.07 -9.09
CA SER A 652 -23.84 11.13 -9.94
C SER A 652 -24.52 12.50 -9.83
N GLY A 653 -24.61 13.04 -8.61
CA GLY A 653 -25.12 14.38 -8.35
C GLY A 653 -24.26 15.49 -8.94
N ILE A 654 -22.92 15.32 -8.95
CA ILE A 654 -21.99 16.27 -9.59
C ILE A 654 -22.23 16.31 -11.10
N VAL A 655 -22.32 15.15 -11.76
CA VAL A 655 -22.56 15.09 -13.21
C VAL A 655 -23.94 15.65 -13.57
N ASP A 656 -24.98 15.30 -12.81
CA ASP A 656 -26.33 15.84 -13.01
C ASP A 656 -26.36 17.36 -12.81
N ALA A 657 -25.73 17.87 -11.76
CA ALA A 657 -25.66 19.30 -11.50
C ALA A 657 -24.99 20.05 -12.66
N VAL A 658 -23.83 19.59 -13.12
CA VAL A 658 -23.13 20.22 -14.25
C VAL A 658 -23.96 20.14 -15.52
N ALA A 659 -24.57 18.99 -15.81
CA ALA A 659 -25.43 18.80 -16.98
C ALA A 659 -26.64 19.76 -16.97
N GLU A 660 -27.32 19.88 -15.83
CA GLU A 660 -28.49 20.75 -15.68
C GLU A 660 -28.11 22.23 -15.75
N LEU A 661 -26.99 22.64 -15.15
CA LEU A 661 -26.50 24.01 -15.26
C LEU A 661 -26.13 24.38 -16.70
N PHE A 662 -25.50 23.46 -17.44
CA PHE A 662 -25.18 23.65 -18.86
C PHE A 662 -26.44 23.73 -19.73
N LYS A 663 -27.32 22.74 -19.60
CA LYS A 663 -28.61 22.64 -20.32
C LYS A 663 -29.52 23.85 -20.09
N HIS A 664 -29.43 24.46 -18.92
CA HIS A 664 -30.21 25.65 -18.56
C HIS A 664 -29.42 26.96 -18.66
N GLY A 665 -28.27 26.96 -19.34
CA GLY A 665 -27.54 28.17 -19.70
C GLY A 665 -27.09 28.99 -18.50
N ILE A 666 -26.85 28.34 -17.37
CA ILE A 666 -26.15 28.92 -16.21
C ILE A 666 -24.64 28.72 -16.37
N VAL A 667 -24.25 27.64 -17.04
CA VAL A 667 -22.88 27.35 -17.45
C VAL A 667 -22.81 27.33 -18.98
N ASP A 668 -21.77 27.93 -19.56
CA ASP A 668 -21.53 27.87 -21.01
C ASP A 668 -20.76 26.61 -21.44
N ASN A 669 -20.55 26.44 -22.74
CA ASN A 669 -19.84 25.29 -23.29
C ASN A 669 -18.36 25.22 -22.88
N THR A 670 -17.77 26.32 -22.42
CA THR A 670 -16.39 26.36 -21.90
C THR A 670 -16.32 25.93 -20.44
N GLY A 671 -17.48 25.73 -19.79
CA GLY A 671 -17.61 25.40 -18.38
C GLY A 671 -17.64 26.62 -17.47
N ARG A 672 -17.70 27.85 -18.01
CA ARG A 672 -17.78 29.07 -17.21
C ARG A 672 -19.18 29.24 -16.64
N ILE A 673 -19.28 29.48 -15.33
CA ILE A 673 -20.51 29.96 -14.69
C ILE A 673 -20.72 31.40 -15.15
N LEU A 674 -21.86 31.64 -15.79
CA LEU A 674 -22.21 32.93 -16.36
C LEU A 674 -22.62 33.93 -15.28
N ASP A 675 -22.39 35.22 -15.55
CA ASP A 675 -22.94 36.29 -14.72
C ASP A 675 -24.47 36.35 -14.86
N LYS A 676 -25.15 36.90 -13.86
CA LYS A 676 -26.62 36.84 -13.76
C LYS A 676 -27.35 37.43 -14.96
N ASP A 677 -26.78 38.46 -15.57
CA ASP A 677 -27.30 39.16 -16.74
C ASP A 677 -27.05 38.40 -18.06
N GLU A 678 -26.07 37.50 -18.10
CA GLU A 678 -25.74 36.66 -19.26
C GLU A 678 -26.66 35.43 -19.38
N VAL A 679 -27.34 35.03 -18.29
CA VAL A 679 -28.24 33.86 -18.29
C VAL A 679 -29.55 34.18 -19.02
N THR A 680 -29.70 33.60 -20.22
CA THR A 680 -30.85 33.89 -21.09
C THR A 680 -32.00 32.90 -20.97
N SER A 681 -31.75 31.67 -20.51
CA SER A 681 -32.76 30.59 -20.49
C SER A 681 -33.88 30.85 -19.48
N ALA A 682 -35.12 30.48 -19.83
CA ALA A 682 -36.28 30.71 -18.97
C ALA A 682 -36.22 29.94 -17.64
N VAL A 683 -35.58 28.76 -17.62
CA VAL A 683 -35.37 27.96 -16.41
C VAL A 683 -34.23 28.56 -15.59
N GLY A 684 -33.09 28.85 -16.22
CA GLY A 684 -31.92 29.41 -15.54
C GLY A 684 -32.20 30.76 -14.87
N LYS A 685 -33.03 31.61 -15.50
CA LYS A 685 -33.49 32.88 -14.92
C LYS A 685 -34.25 32.74 -13.59
N LYS A 686 -34.79 31.55 -13.27
CA LYS A 686 -35.44 31.30 -11.97
C LYS A 686 -34.43 31.04 -10.84
N PHE A 687 -33.16 30.90 -11.17
CA PHE A 687 -32.10 30.51 -10.24
C PHE A 687 -30.95 31.53 -10.17
N LEU A 688 -31.16 32.77 -10.63
CA LEU A 688 -30.13 33.83 -10.62
C LEU A 688 -29.64 34.16 -9.21
N ASP A 689 -30.52 34.05 -8.24
CA ASP A 689 -30.29 34.23 -6.81
C ASP A 689 -29.38 33.13 -6.22
N ARG A 690 -29.28 31.97 -6.88
CA ARG A 690 -28.35 30.88 -6.53
C ARG A 690 -26.98 31.01 -7.18
N ILE A 691 -26.78 31.91 -8.13
CA ILE A 691 -25.46 32.26 -8.67
C ILE A 691 -24.80 33.23 -7.69
N VAL A 692 -23.73 32.78 -7.06
CA VAL A 692 -23.07 33.44 -5.92
C VAL A 692 -21.55 33.34 -6.02
N GLN A 693 -20.85 33.96 -5.08
CA GLN A 693 -19.41 33.84 -4.92
C GLN A 693 -19.11 32.99 -3.69
N TYR A 694 -18.21 32.02 -3.83
CA TYR A 694 -17.69 31.19 -2.75
C TYR A 694 -16.17 31.29 -2.78
N ASN A 695 -15.51 31.75 -1.72
CA ASN A 695 -14.04 31.97 -1.69
C ASN A 695 -13.52 32.78 -2.90
N GLU A 696 -14.18 33.90 -3.22
CA GLU A 696 -13.81 34.81 -4.33
C GLU A 696 -13.90 34.19 -5.74
N MET A 697 -14.59 33.05 -5.88
CA MET A 697 -14.82 32.40 -7.17
C MET A 697 -16.31 32.13 -7.42
N PRO A 698 -16.77 32.19 -8.69
CA PRO A 698 -18.16 31.90 -9.04
C PRO A 698 -18.57 30.50 -8.58
N ALA A 699 -19.80 30.40 -8.07
CA ALA A 699 -20.39 29.15 -7.61
C ALA A 699 -21.92 29.15 -7.79
N PHE A 700 -22.49 27.96 -7.80
CA PHE A 700 -23.94 27.74 -7.77
C PHE A 700 -24.34 27.11 -6.45
N LEU A 701 -25.31 27.71 -5.75
CA LEU A 701 -25.87 27.23 -4.49
C LEU A 701 -26.91 26.14 -4.75
N ILE A 702 -26.56 24.89 -4.48
CA ILE A 702 -27.44 23.73 -4.64
C ILE A 702 -28.38 23.61 -3.45
N ASP A 703 -27.82 23.66 -2.24
CA ASP A 703 -28.60 23.56 -1.00
C ASP A 703 -28.30 24.74 -0.06
N ASP A 704 -29.31 25.57 0.16
CA ASP A 704 -29.23 26.75 1.02
C ASP A 704 -29.18 26.38 2.51
N GLU A 705 -29.93 25.35 2.93
CA GLU A 705 -30.01 24.99 4.35
C GLU A 705 -28.68 24.48 4.91
N ASN A 706 -27.94 23.70 4.12
CA ASN A 706 -26.67 23.10 4.52
C ASN A 706 -25.45 23.81 3.89
N GLY A 707 -25.66 24.85 3.08
CA GLY A 707 -24.60 25.63 2.45
C GLY A 707 -23.74 24.81 1.49
N ILE A 708 -24.37 24.03 0.61
CA ILE A 708 -23.67 23.18 -0.37
C ILE A 708 -23.62 23.88 -1.73
N TYR A 709 -22.40 24.09 -2.22
CA TYR A 709 -22.12 24.80 -3.47
C TYR A 709 -21.44 23.89 -4.49
N LEU A 710 -21.66 24.19 -5.77
CA LEU A 710 -20.83 23.71 -6.87
C LEU A 710 -20.03 24.88 -7.45
N THR A 711 -18.71 24.84 -7.32
CA THR A 711 -17.83 25.96 -7.66
C THR A 711 -17.31 25.88 -9.09
N GLN A 712 -16.79 27.00 -9.61
CA GLN A 712 -16.14 27.05 -10.92
C GLN A 712 -14.95 26.06 -11.05
N LYS A 713 -14.20 25.85 -9.96
CA LYS A 713 -13.09 24.89 -9.89
C LYS A 713 -13.61 23.46 -9.98
N ASP A 714 -14.73 23.16 -9.33
CA ASP A 714 -15.35 21.83 -9.37
C ASP A 714 -15.80 21.49 -10.80
N ILE A 715 -16.45 22.43 -11.49
CA ILE A 715 -16.81 22.25 -12.91
C ILE A 715 -15.57 21.97 -13.75
N ARG A 716 -14.45 22.67 -13.48
CA ARG A 716 -13.19 22.44 -14.20
C ARG A 716 -12.63 21.03 -13.97
N GLN A 717 -12.76 20.48 -12.76
CA GLN A 717 -12.35 19.09 -12.48
C GLN A 717 -13.21 18.09 -13.25
N VAL A 718 -14.52 18.33 -13.33
CA VAL A 718 -15.43 17.50 -14.15
C VAL A 718 -15.04 17.54 -15.63
N GLN A 719 -14.69 18.72 -16.16
CA GLN A 719 -14.22 18.84 -17.54
C GLN A 719 -12.96 18.02 -17.80
N LEU A 720 -11.95 18.10 -16.91
CA LEU A 720 -10.70 17.35 -17.06
C LEU A 720 -10.96 15.84 -17.09
N ALA A 721 -11.77 15.33 -16.15
CA ALA A 721 -12.09 13.91 -16.06
C ALA A 721 -12.87 13.42 -17.29
N LYS A 722 -13.90 14.17 -17.67
CA LYS A 722 -14.71 13.90 -18.86
C LYS A 722 -13.86 13.94 -20.14
N ALA A 723 -12.99 14.92 -20.28
CA ALA A 723 -12.15 15.10 -21.46
C ALA A 723 -11.17 13.95 -21.64
N ALA A 724 -10.58 13.43 -20.55
CA ALA A 724 -9.68 12.29 -20.60
C ALA A 724 -10.36 11.04 -21.18
N ILE A 725 -11.54 10.69 -20.64
CA ILE A 725 -12.32 9.54 -21.11
C ILE A 725 -12.77 9.75 -22.55
N ARG A 726 -13.31 10.93 -22.86
CA ARG A 726 -13.83 11.21 -24.21
C ARG A 726 -12.72 11.21 -25.27
N ALA A 727 -11.54 11.74 -24.96
CA ALA A 727 -10.38 11.69 -25.84
C ALA A 727 -9.90 10.25 -26.07
N GLY A 728 -9.89 9.42 -25.02
CA GLY A 728 -9.60 7.99 -25.15
C GLY A 728 -10.58 7.30 -26.11
N ILE A 729 -11.89 7.53 -25.95
CA ILE A 729 -12.93 7.00 -26.86
C ILE A 729 -12.65 7.44 -28.31
N ASN A 730 -12.41 8.72 -28.54
CA ASN A 730 -12.14 9.26 -29.88
C ASN A 730 -10.89 8.62 -30.50
N ILE A 731 -9.81 8.41 -29.73
CA ILE A 731 -8.60 7.75 -30.22
C ILE A 731 -8.88 6.33 -30.66
N LEU A 732 -9.61 5.54 -29.86
CA LEU A 732 -9.93 4.16 -30.23
C LEU A 732 -10.78 4.12 -31.51
N ILE A 733 -11.75 5.03 -31.64
CA ILE A 733 -12.58 5.16 -32.85
C ILE A 733 -11.71 5.50 -34.07
N ASN A 734 -10.79 6.46 -33.92
CA ASN A 734 -9.88 6.90 -34.99
C ASN A 734 -8.88 5.80 -35.39
N GLU A 735 -8.30 5.09 -34.43
CA GLU A 735 -7.37 3.97 -34.69
C GLU A 735 -8.05 2.87 -35.52
N MET A 736 -9.33 2.59 -35.24
CA MET A 736 -10.12 1.62 -36.01
C MET A 736 -10.67 2.17 -37.33
N ASN A 737 -10.49 3.47 -37.62
CA ASN A 737 -11.07 4.16 -38.77
C ASN A 737 -12.59 3.94 -38.89
N ILE A 738 -13.29 3.95 -37.76
CA ILE A 738 -14.76 3.86 -37.71
C ILE A 738 -15.38 5.18 -37.29
N SER A 739 -16.71 5.25 -37.32
CA SER A 739 -17.48 6.35 -36.75
C SER A 739 -18.34 5.87 -35.58
N GLU A 740 -18.84 6.79 -34.77
CA GLU A 740 -19.77 6.50 -33.67
C GLU A 740 -21.05 5.80 -34.15
N SER A 741 -21.46 6.01 -35.40
CA SER A 741 -22.61 5.31 -35.98
C SER A 741 -22.39 3.80 -36.05
N ASN A 742 -21.14 3.34 -36.18
CA ASN A 742 -20.78 1.92 -36.27
C ASN A 742 -20.85 1.20 -34.91
N ILE A 743 -20.80 1.92 -33.79
CA ILE A 743 -20.82 1.32 -32.45
C ILE A 743 -22.26 0.95 -32.10
N LYS A 744 -22.58 -0.35 -32.04
CA LYS A 744 -23.95 -0.82 -31.82
C LYS A 744 -24.43 -0.62 -30.39
N ARG A 745 -23.51 -0.69 -29.43
CA ARG A 745 -23.82 -0.63 -27.99
C ARG A 745 -22.66 -0.06 -27.19
N VAL A 746 -23.00 0.67 -26.14
CA VAL A 746 -22.06 1.13 -25.11
C VAL A 746 -22.42 0.48 -23.78
N TYR A 747 -21.42 -0.08 -23.11
CA TYR A 747 -21.51 -0.60 -21.76
C TYR A 747 -20.79 0.35 -20.81
N LEU A 748 -21.54 0.95 -19.87
CA LEU A 748 -20.96 1.70 -18.76
C LEU A 748 -20.80 0.77 -17.57
N ALA A 749 -19.56 0.61 -17.11
CA ALA A 749 -19.18 -0.21 -15.98
C ALA A 749 -18.59 0.65 -14.85
N GLY A 750 -18.34 0.00 -13.72
CA GLY A 750 -17.74 0.61 -12.55
C GLY A 750 -18.78 1.04 -11.52
N GLY A 751 -18.34 1.22 -10.27
CA GLY A 751 -19.20 1.62 -9.16
C GLY A 751 -19.94 2.93 -9.46
N PHE A 752 -19.26 3.90 -10.08
CA PHE A 752 -19.85 5.15 -10.52
C PHE A 752 -20.71 5.00 -11.79
N GLY A 753 -20.21 4.25 -12.79
CA GLY A 753 -20.92 4.00 -14.05
C GLY A 753 -22.28 3.34 -13.87
N SER A 754 -22.53 2.72 -12.71
CA SER A 754 -23.80 2.09 -12.34
C SER A 754 -24.91 3.07 -11.93
N TYR A 755 -24.56 4.31 -11.54
CA TYR A 755 -25.52 5.31 -11.02
C TYR A 755 -25.53 6.61 -11.82
N ILE A 756 -24.54 6.85 -12.69
CA ILE A 756 -24.53 8.03 -13.56
C ILE A 756 -25.76 8.06 -14.49
N SER A 757 -26.42 9.21 -14.60
CA SER A 757 -27.44 9.44 -15.60
C SER A 757 -26.83 9.41 -17.01
N ILE A 758 -27.30 8.49 -17.86
CA ILE A 758 -26.87 8.39 -19.27
C ILE A 758 -27.18 9.70 -20.02
N GLU A 759 -28.30 10.36 -19.71
CA GLU A 759 -28.65 11.67 -20.26
C GLU A 759 -27.61 12.72 -19.90
N SER A 760 -27.25 12.79 -18.62
CA SER A 760 -26.31 13.78 -18.10
C SER A 760 -24.90 13.51 -18.62
N ALA A 761 -24.48 12.24 -18.69
CA ALA A 761 -23.22 11.81 -19.30
C ALA A 761 -23.11 12.26 -20.77
N ALA A 762 -24.17 12.07 -21.55
CA ALA A 762 -24.24 12.53 -22.93
C ALA A 762 -24.23 14.07 -23.02
N THR A 763 -24.98 14.74 -22.15
CA THR A 763 -25.12 16.22 -22.10
C THR A 763 -23.80 16.92 -21.79
N ILE A 764 -22.98 16.36 -20.90
CA ILE A 764 -21.63 16.90 -20.64
C ILE A 764 -20.62 16.44 -21.69
N GLY A 765 -20.99 15.55 -22.62
CA GLY A 765 -20.16 14.98 -23.68
C GLY A 765 -19.20 13.87 -23.23
N LEU A 766 -19.41 13.26 -22.06
CA LEU A 766 -18.58 12.15 -21.56
C LEU A 766 -18.66 10.95 -22.49
N ILE A 767 -19.88 10.63 -22.91
CA ILE A 767 -20.16 9.73 -24.01
C ILE A 767 -20.68 10.52 -25.21
N PRO A 768 -20.49 10.03 -26.44
CA PRO A 768 -21.11 10.65 -27.60
C PRO A 768 -22.63 10.68 -27.55
N SER A 769 -23.20 11.81 -27.97
CA SER A 769 -24.63 12.05 -27.95
C SER A 769 -25.39 11.01 -28.81
N GLU A 770 -24.80 10.61 -29.92
CA GLU A 770 -25.29 9.59 -30.85
C GLU A 770 -25.34 8.18 -30.24
N LEU A 771 -24.60 7.94 -29.14
CA LEU A 771 -24.53 6.66 -28.45
C LEU A 771 -25.45 6.57 -27.24
N LYS A 772 -26.07 7.67 -26.82
CA LYS A 772 -26.94 7.73 -25.65
C LYS A 772 -28.00 6.62 -25.63
N ASP A 773 -28.81 6.49 -26.68
CA ASP A 773 -29.88 5.49 -26.75
C ASP A 773 -29.38 4.05 -26.93
N ARG A 774 -28.07 3.88 -27.16
CA ARG A 774 -27.37 2.60 -27.30
C ARG A 774 -26.55 2.25 -26.06
N THR A 775 -26.64 3.07 -25.02
CA THR A 775 -25.85 2.93 -23.78
C THR A 775 -26.65 2.18 -22.73
N MET A 776 -25.99 1.27 -22.01
CA MET A 776 -26.54 0.58 -20.86
C MET A 776 -25.51 0.44 -19.75
N GLN A 777 -25.99 0.44 -18.52
CA GLN A 777 -25.16 0.26 -17.33
C GLN A 777 -25.12 -1.23 -16.98
N ILE A 778 -23.92 -1.75 -16.69
CA ILE A 778 -23.70 -3.18 -16.42
C ILE A 778 -23.16 -3.45 -15.02
N GLY A 779 -23.25 -2.48 -14.11
CA GLY A 779 -22.89 -2.68 -12.71
C GLY A 779 -21.38 -2.79 -12.50
N ASN A 780 -21.00 -3.47 -11.40
CA ASN A 780 -19.64 -3.94 -11.20
C ASN A 780 -19.34 -5.14 -12.13
N ALA A 781 -18.95 -4.82 -13.36
CA ALA A 781 -18.60 -5.78 -14.39
C ALA A 781 -17.33 -6.59 -14.04
N ALA A 782 -16.36 -5.97 -13.35
CA ALA A 782 -15.14 -6.63 -12.90
C ALA A 782 -15.45 -7.75 -11.90
N GLY A 783 -16.19 -7.44 -10.82
CA GLY A 783 -16.64 -8.42 -9.83
C GLY A 783 -17.52 -9.52 -10.42
N SER A 784 -18.39 -9.17 -11.37
CA SER A 784 -19.21 -10.15 -12.09
C SER A 784 -18.35 -11.06 -12.98
N GLY A 785 -17.33 -10.53 -13.65
CA GLY A 785 -16.37 -11.32 -14.43
C GLY A 785 -15.50 -12.24 -13.55
N ALA A 786 -15.11 -11.78 -12.36
CA ALA A 786 -14.43 -12.61 -11.36
C ALA A 786 -15.32 -13.78 -10.92
N SER A 787 -16.61 -13.52 -10.69
CA SER A 787 -17.60 -14.54 -10.36
C SER A 787 -17.75 -15.58 -11.48
N LEU A 788 -17.74 -15.15 -12.75
CA LEU A 788 -17.77 -16.07 -13.90
C LEU A 788 -16.58 -17.04 -13.89
N ALA A 789 -15.37 -16.51 -13.66
CA ALA A 789 -14.15 -17.31 -13.62
C ALA A 789 -14.07 -18.23 -12.40
N LEU A 790 -14.66 -17.84 -11.25
CA LEU A 790 -14.77 -18.71 -10.08
C LEU A 790 -15.70 -19.90 -10.34
N LEU A 791 -16.84 -19.65 -10.98
CA LEU A 791 -17.88 -20.65 -11.20
C LEU A 791 -17.63 -21.54 -12.44
N SER A 792 -16.68 -21.19 -13.30
CA SER A 792 -16.37 -21.95 -14.51
C SER A 792 -14.92 -21.84 -14.95
N ASP A 793 -14.23 -22.97 -15.01
CA ASP A 793 -12.86 -23.06 -15.54
C ASP A 793 -12.77 -22.65 -17.01
N ASP A 794 -13.82 -22.92 -17.79
CA ASP A 794 -13.91 -22.48 -19.19
C ASP A 794 -14.00 -20.95 -19.30
N GLU A 795 -14.65 -20.28 -18.34
CA GLU A 795 -14.69 -18.81 -18.26
C GLU A 795 -13.32 -18.22 -17.88
N LEU A 796 -12.57 -18.87 -16.99
CA LEU A 796 -11.19 -18.47 -16.71
C LEU A 796 -10.28 -18.65 -17.94
N ASN A 797 -10.43 -19.75 -18.68
CA ASN A 797 -9.70 -19.96 -19.94
C ASN A 797 -10.10 -18.93 -21.01
N LYS A 798 -11.38 -18.57 -21.10
CA LYS A 798 -11.85 -17.46 -21.95
C LYS A 798 -11.23 -16.13 -21.55
N ALA A 799 -11.02 -15.86 -20.26
CA ALA A 799 -10.35 -14.63 -19.82
C ALA A 799 -8.92 -14.53 -20.39
N ARG A 800 -8.19 -15.67 -20.49
CA ARG A 800 -6.87 -15.73 -21.14
C ARG A 800 -6.96 -15.40 -22.63
N ILE A 801 -7.92 -15.99 -23.34
CA ILE A 801 -8.17 -15.72 -24.77
C ILE A 801 -8.56 -14.24 -24.98
N VAL A 802 -9.41 -13.69 -24.13
CA VAL A 802 -9.83 -12.29 -24.17
C VAL A 802 -8.61 -11.39 -24.02
N ARG A 803 -7.77 -11.65 -23.02
CA ARG A 803 -6.54 -10.88 -22.80
C ARG A 803 -5.64 -10.87 -24.03
N ASP A 804 -5.45 -12.02 -24.68
CA ASP A 804 -4.59 -12.13 -25.87
C ASP A 804 -5.17 -11.40 -27.10
N LYS A 805 -6.49 -11.20 -27.15
CA LYS A 805 -7.15 -10.43 -28.21
C LYS A 805 -7.08 -8.92 -28.00
N ILE A 806 -6.88 -8.45 -26.77
CA ILE A 806 -6.88 -7.02 -26.46
C ILE A 806 -5.53 -6.42 -26.84
N LYS A 807 -5.54 -5.50 -27.81
CA LYS A 807 -4.39 -4.64 -28.12
C LYS A 807 -4.45 -3.36 -27.28
N TYR A 808 -3.46 -3.16 -26.42
CA TYR A 808 -3.34 -1.93 -25.64
C TYR A 808 -2.76 -0.77 -26.48
N ILE A 809 -3.37 0.41 -26.35
CA ILE A 809 -2.91 1.67 -26.93
C ILE A 809 -2.47 2.59 -25.79
N GLU A 810 -1.18 2.90 -25.76
CA GLU A 810 -0.61 3.83 -24.80
C GLU A 810 -0.90 5.28 -25.24
N LEU A 811 -1.85 5.93 -24.57
CA LEU A 811 -2.32 7.28 -24.93
C LEU A 811 -1.19 8.30 -24.86
N SER A 812 -0.20 8.14 -23.97
CA SER A 812 0.95 9.05 -23.87
C SER A 812 1.82 9.06 -25.12
N ASN A 813 1.77 8.00 -25.92
CA ASN A 813 2.53 7.85 -27.16
C ASN A 813 1.72 8.25 -28.40
N VAL A 814 0.44 8.62 -28.25
CA VAL A 814 -0.42 9.04 -29.36
C VAL A 814 -0.29 10.56 -29.55
N PRO A 815 0.31 11.06 -30.64
CA PRO A 815 0.59 12.49 -30.82
C PRO A 815 -0.66 13.37 -30.77
N THR A 816 -1.81 12.84 -31.20
CA THR A 816 -3.08 13.56 -31.27
C THR A 816 -3.86 13.55 -29.95
N PHE A 817 -3.40 12.86 -28.90
CA PHE A 817 -4.15 12.76 -27.65
C PHE A 817 -4.36 14.11 -26.96
N GLN A 818 -3.33 14.95 -26.92
CA GLN A 818 -3.45 16.27 -26.29
C GLN A 818 -4.47 17.15 -27.03
N ASP A 819 -4.49 17.11 -28.36
CA ASP A 819 -5.46 17.86 -29.16
C ASP A 819 -6.88 17.35 -28.92
N GLU A 820 -7.08 16.03 -28.90
CA GLU A 820 -8.39 15.42 -28.61
C GLU A 820 -8.85 15.69 -27.18
N PHE A 821 -7.93 15.69 -26.21
CA PHE A 821 -8.20 16.07 -24.82
C PHE A 821 -8.69 17.52 -24.72
N ILE A 822 -7.97 18.47 -25.34
CA ILE A 822 -8.34 19.89 -25.31
C ILE A 822 -9.71 20.11 -25.98
N LYS A 823 -9.97 19.48 -27.13
CA LYS A 823 -11.29 19.55 -27.79
C LYS A 823 -12.40 18.98 -26.91
N SER A 824 -12.11 17.91 -26.18
CA SER A 824 -13.08 17.22 -25.33
C SER A 824 -13.40 17.97 -24.03
N MET A 825 -12.67 19.03 -23.69
CA MET A 825 -12.96 19.87 -22.51
C MET A 825 -14.28 20.64 -22.62
N TYR A 826 -14.74 20.97 -23.83
CA TYR A 826 -15.99 21.69 -24.03
C TYR A 826 -17.20 20.78 -23.78
N PHE A 827 -18.25 21.32 -23.18
CA PHE A 827 -19.56 20.66 -23.13
C PHE A 827 -20.26 20.76 -24.49
N THR A 828 -20.93 19.70 -24.91
CA THR A 828 -21.41 19.49 -26.28
C THR A 828 -22.82 18.93 -26.33
#